data_AF-A0A024W7V4-F1
#
_entry.id   AF-A0A024W7V4-F1
#
_cell.length_a   1.000
_cell.length_b   1.000
_cell.length_c   1.000
_cell.angle_alpha   90.00
_cell.angle_beta   90.00
_cell.angle_gamma   90.00
#
_symmetry.space_group_name_H-M   'P 1'
#
loop_
_entity.id
_entity.type
_entity.pdbx_description
1 polymer ?
#
loop_
_entity_poly.entity_id
_entity_poly.type
_entity_poly.pdbx_seq_one_letter_code
_entity_poly.pdbx_strand_id
1 'polypeptide(L)'
;MENQIEKDMISIFTQSVSSNFEDVKYSEEKINNLYNDSNKEEYIRILLKLIMYPYNENNENKNVYDSTLNRNVKVSMLISIKNFIKKSIHSNLENMELSTDMCIFIKHICLHVLLDINNEDIKSLQKYFFEILVNLLEFNICDDYDYLLFYIIILYINDYNYIDLVHIFNNEEKKKNQDAFKIIECIMLYIQNKEIFQNINQHNFFMEYNKILQNLETIKNIIINRNNSLNDDIINYINNTKRIYKSGDKYNLFMLNDALLYNISPEGGVPTLNNHNNNHNHNQNNNNNNNNNNNGNYYDNLSGVTTTNFDFRGKGTISKDYNNNIKSIDTNTLFHNNIMNIFSNMDCNHFKKKYIALKIIRKIIKKYKNNDYVSKYDLKIILTHIEYPVTLYFIYLFNKLNEYTNYINLKLNTSTNNFNTSNNNMINDELNICFYNMNSILMNMHVFLKIFYNINMIDLPEYYEDNFDIFFNIFYTLLLYDEDILNNYYNHLHLIKTVLKGSAVAPAGALNNMNRSMSIMSTIHNNNNNNNNNNNNNNNNNNNNNNNNNMKNTFGNSNVTLNDLLKCKEHFNQNLIKCKIMIIDVIKILSENYQDESKIYVIKLICSLIQILYKEKDKILLCHNYNCLSSSIKLIHHMNLEKNDLNPYKDKEFVEKVIERVLNHIRLKNIDIDEIIEADLEYFRHDLNNVNSFSIRSTSIYFLKTLCNNYFHLCFPILECKILTKDALLTLSSDGMDITNKSSGSILNMSNLNNTVSINKNDPCYEACNVEYKVQLIACLNHSNLTQNFYEHMIKDLMNQFLVTIKMKYNNMDVLCYNMENYNFESPQMNTSNNNNMINMNNNMNNNMNNNKCVWLRDDDMFNTPNCIYLLSILKYLLNNRNICTTNNALDIFLFLHFLLYNEKIMIHNYACLCINRIFNQILNENIYKILLESNMVQRILNRLLFLLKYNVHNKILNEYILITILRIFLIFTYKISDFYVMVLLMIDNIIKLIINDSHNPLFNHYLFELLTIIISLIYKSQVQQHIQQIEDVIITTFSQILQIYIHDFIPYVFQILSIIVDNTYTIQKIHIKILNHLYEMDLWKSTIGNVNGIICVLKSYFKKYNIFNDIIKNNMQQLFNIYHYCLSNKKLYTDSFQIILSIFTYLPLDSYESFLKPLFVLLFTFLQHYKNDIIKIKVVHSLSVFILKTNVAVFITTLDTIQDGKK
;
A
#
# COMPACT_ATOMS: atom_id res chain seq x y z
N MET A 1 -15.07 -46.39 13.30
CA MET A 1 -15.57 -45.35 12.38
C MET A 1 -14.48 -44.37 12.00
N GLU A 2 -13.79 -43.73 12.94
CA GLU A 2 -12.71 -42.74 12.66
C GLU A 2 -11.63 -43.26 11.69
N ASN A 3 -11.09 -44.47 11.91
CA ASN A 3 -10.05 -45.06 11.02
C ASN A 3 -10.51 -45.29 9.57
N GLN A 4 -11.82 -45.39 9.31
CA GLN A 4 -12.37 -45.56 7.97
C GLN A 4 -12.57 -44.21 7.29
N ILE A 5 -13.08 -43.23 8.05
CA ILE A 5 -13.17 -41.83 7.62
C ILE A 5 -11.79 -41.23 7.31
N GLU A 6 -10.77 -41.53 8.11
CA GLU A 6 -9.38 -41.11 7.85
C GLU A 6 -8.86 -41.65 6.51
N LYS A 7 -9.09 -42.94 6.22
CA LYS A 7 -8.67 -43.57 4.96
C LYS A 7 -9.41 -42.99 3.75
N ASP A 8 -10.70 -42.75 3.89
CA ASP A 8 -11.52 -42.15 2.83
C ASP A 8 -11.05 -40.71 2.55
N MET A 9 -10.76 -39.92 3.58
CA MET A 9 -10.21 -38.56 3.44
C MET A 9 -8.83 -38.55 2.76
N ILE A 10 -7.92 -39.44 3.16
CA ILE A 10 -6.61 -39.57 2.50
C ILE A 10 -6.79 -39.92 1.01
N SER A 11 -7.76 -40.78 0.66
CA SER A 11 -8.03 -41.13 -0.74
C SER A 11 -8.57 -39.94 -1.55
N ILE A 12 -9.48 -39.13 -0.98
CA ILE A 12 -10.07 -37.95 -1.63
C ILE A 12 -8.97 -36.91 -1.91
N PHE A 13 -8.12 -36.62 -0.92
CA PHE A 13 -7.08 -35.61 -1.06
C PHE A 13 -5.88 -36.09 -1.90
N THR A 14 -5.59 -37.38 -1.95
CA THR A 14 -4.59 -37.93 -2.91
C THR A 14 -5.11 -37.84 -4.35
N GLN A 15 -6.41 -38.10 -4.60
CA GLN A 15 -7.05 -37.90 -5.90
C GLN A 15 -7.06 -36.43 -6.34
N SER A 16 -7.20 -35.48 -5.41
CA SER A 16 -7.18 -34.03 -5.71
C SER A 16 -5.84 -33.52 -6.26
N VAL A 17 -4.78 -34.30 -6.12
CA VAL A 17 -3.41 -33.96 -6.54
C VAL A 17 -2.95 -34.88 -7.70
N SER A 18 -3.84 -35.72 -8.22
CA SER A 18 -3.50 -36.63 -9.31
C SER A 18 -3.32 -35.87 -10.64
N SER A 19 -2.61 -36.48 -11.58
CA SER A 19 -2.47 -35.96 -12.94
C SER A 19 -3.73 -36.18 -13.80
N ASN A 20 -4.76 -36.84 -13.27
CA ASN A 20 -5.98 -37.18 -13.99
C ASN A 20 -7.10 -36.16 -13.68
N PHE A 21 -7.59 -35.47 -14.71
CA PHE A 21 -8.57 -34.39 -14.58
C PHE A 21 -9.92 -34.85 -13.99
N GLU A 22 -10.34 -36.09 -14.29
CA GLU A 22 -11.61 -36.63 -13.78
C GLU A 22 -11.56 -36.87 -12.27
N ASP A 23 -10.43 -37.37 -11.76
CA ASP A 23 -10.22 -37.60 -10.32
C ASP A 23 -10.18 -36.26 -9.54
N VAL A 24 -9.63 -35.21 -10.14
CA VAL A 24 -9.61 -33.86 -9.55
C VAL A 24 -11.01 -33.27 -9.46
N LYS A 25 -11.82 -33.40 -10.51
CA LYS A 25 -13.21 -32.91 -10.51
C LYS A 25 -14.10 -33.68 -9.52
N TYR A 26 -13.93 -35.00 -9.47
CA TYR A 26 -14.66 -35.85 -8.53
C TYR A 26 -14.29 -35.56 -7.07
N SER A 27 -13.02 -35.33 -6.79
CA SER A 27 -12.56 -34.94 -5.45
C SER A 27 -13.03 -33.53 -5.05
N GLU A 28 -13.14 -32.58 -5.99
CA GLU A 28 -13.68 -31.23 -5.70
C GLU A 28 -15.15 -31.27 -5.25
N GLU A 29 -16.00 -32.06 -5.91
CA GLU A 29 -17.40 -32.25 -5.50
C GLU A 29 -17.50 -32.89 -4.10
N LYS A 30 -16.68 -33.92 -3.83
CA LYS A 30 -16.62 -34.55 -2.51
C LYS A 30 -16.12 -33.62 -1.41
N ILE A 31 -15.11 -32.79 -1.70
CA ILE A 31 -14.59 -31.80 -0.75
C ILE A 31 -15.67 -30.75 -0.42
N ASN A 32 -16.43 -30.27 -1.41
CA ASN A 32 -17.54 -29.37 -1.15
C ASN A 32 -18.64 -30.02 -0.29
N ASN A 33 -18.92 -31.31 -0.51
CA ASN A 33 -19.91 -32.05 0.29
C ASN A 33 -19.46 -32.23 1.75
N LEU A 34 -18.16 -32.46 2.02
CA LEU A 34 -17.61 -32.60 3.37
C LEU A 34 -17.86 -31.35 4.24
N TYR A 35 -17.78 -30.16 3.66
CA TYR A 35 -17.97 -28.90 4.38
C TYR A 35 -19.45 -28.48 4.52
N ASN A 36 -20.36 -29.13 3.79
CA ASN A 36 -21.80 -28.95 3.89
C ASN A 36 -22.45 -29.95 4.89
N ASP A 37 -21.69 -30.93 5.38
CA ASP A 37 -22.15 -31.90 6.37
C ASP A 37 -22.19 -31.29 7.78
N SER A 38 -23.11 -31.80 8.61
CA SER A 38 -23.24 -31.53 10.04
C SER A 38 -21.96 -31.83 10.84
N ASN A 39 -21.16 -32.83 10.43
CA ASN A 39 -19.92 -33.24 11.11
C ASN A 39 -18.65 -32.52 10.62
N LYS A 40 -18.80 -31.41 9.88
CA LYS A 40 -17.70 -30.62 9.29
C LYS A 40 -16.55 -30.29 10.24
N GLU A 41 -16.84 -30.05 11.52
CA GLU A 41 -15.82 -29.70 12.52
C GLU A 41 -14.89 -30.87 12.85
N GLU A 42 -15.44 -32.08 12.91
CA GLU A 42 -14.68 -33.30 13.16
C GLU A 42 -13.77 -33.65 11.97
N TYR A 43 -14.25 -33.40 10.74
CA TYR A 43 -13.43 -33.49 9.54
C TYR A 43 -12.24 -32.51 9.57
N ILE A 44 -12.43 -31.27 10.04
CA ILE A 44 -11.33 -30.31 10.17
C ILE A 44 -10.31 -30.78 11.22
N ARG A 45 -10.74 -31.37 12.35
CA ARG A 45 -9.83 -31.94 13.36
C ARG A 45 -8.98 -33.07 12.79
N ILE A 46 -9.59 -33.97 12.01
CA ILE A 46 -8.89 -35.07 11.36
C ILE A 46 -7.87 -34.54 10.34
N LEU A 47 -8.25 -33.55 9.52
CA LEU A 47 -7.34 -32.96 8.54
C LEU A 47 -6.12 -32.31 9.21
N LEU A 48 -6.31 -31.57 10.31
CA LEU A 48 -5.19 -30.98 11.06
C LEU A 48 -4.26 -32.04 11.66
N LYS A 49 -4.81 -33.15 12.19
CA LYS A 49 -4.04 -34.30 12.66
C LYS A 49 -3.16 -34.89 11.54
N LEU A 50 -3.72 -35.07 10.34
CA LEU A 50 -2.99 -35.59 9.17
C LEU A 50 -1.91 -34.61 8.67
N ILE A 51 -2.18 -33.31 8.72
CA ILE A 51 -1.21 -32.28 8.31
C ILE A 51 -0.01 -32.24 9.28
N MET A 52 -0.25 -32.40 10.59
CA MET A 52 0.79 -32.37 11.63
C MET A 52 1.70 -33.60 11.67
N TYR A 53 1.31 -34.72 11.06
CA TYR A 53 2.13 -35.94 11.05
C TYR A 53 3.47 -35.70 10.33
N PRO A 54 4.63 -35.90 10.97
CA PRO A 54 5.94 -35.60 10.38
C PRO A 54 6.26 -36.57 9.23
N TYR A 55 6.68 -36.06 8.07
CA TYR A 55 7.10 -36.86 6.92
C TYR A 55 8.62 -37.01 6.91
N ASN A 56 9.12 -38.24 6.77
CA ASN A 56 10.55 -38.51 6.70
C ASN A 56 10.82 -39.55 5.60
N GLU A 57 11.54 -39.15 4.54
CA GLU A 57 11.83 -40.00 3.38
C GLU A 57 12.74 -41.20 3.71
N ASN A 58 13.54 -41.10 4.78
CA ASN A 58 14.62 -42.04 5.11
C ASN A 58 14.23 -43.14 6.12
N ASN A 59 12.95 -43.30 6.48
CA ASN A 59 12.55 -44.24 7.52
C ASN A 59 12.28 -45.66 6.95
N GLU A 60 12.94 -46.68 7.50
CA GLU A 60 12.89 -48.08 7.01
C GLU A 60 11.55 -48.78 7.32
N ASN A 61 10.79 -48.30 8.31
CA ASN A 61 9.46 -48.81 8.68
C ASN A 61 8.34 -47.90 8.13
N LYS A 62 7.91 -48.14 6.89
CA LYS A 62 6.85 -47.35 6.24
C LYS A 62 5.46 -47.71 6.78
N ASN A 63 4.78 -46.77 7.42
CA ASN A 63 3.34 -46.83 7.69
C ASN A 63 2.53 -46.39 6.45
N VAL A 64 1.23 -46.69 6.42
CA VAL A 64 0.31 -46.29 5.32
C VAL A 64 0.27 -44.76 5.08
N TYR A 65 0.54 -43.99 6.13
CA TYR A 65 0.61 -42.53 6.08
C TYR A 65 1.87 -42.03 5.32
N ASP A 66 2.99 -42.76 5.38
CA ASP A 66 4.27 -42.37 4.77
C ASP A 66 4.27 -42.54 3.23
N SER A 67 3.38 -43.35 2.67
CA SER A 67 3.24 -43.50 1.22
C SER A 67 2.23 -42.54 0.58
N THR A 68 1.33 -41.93 1.37
CA THR A 68 0.16 -41.21 0.86
C THR A 68 0.15 -39.72 1.23
N LEU A 69 0.61 -39.33 2.41
CA LEU A 69 0.65 -37.93 2.87
C LEU A 69 1.92 -37.20 2.38
N ASN A 70 2.07 -37.13 1.06
CA ASN A 70 3.13 -36.30 0.48
C ASN A 70 2.84 -34.79 0.71
N ARG A 71 3.86 -33.96 0.50
CA ARG A 71 3.79 -32.51 0.67
C ARG A 71 2.62 -31.85 -0.09
N ASN A 72 2.34 -32.30 -1.32
CA ASN A 72 1.29 -31.71 -2.15
C ASN A 72 -0.11 -32.04 -1.62
N VAL A 73 -0.31 -33.24 -1.08
CA VAL A 73 -1.56 -33.65 -0.42
C VAL A 73 -1.82 -32.80 0.83
N LYS A 74 -0.80 -32.56 1.67
CA LYS A 74 -0.91 -31.65 2.83
C LYS A 74 -1.24 -30.20 2.41
N VAL A 75 -0.68 -29.72 1.30
CA VAL A 75 -1.03 -28.40 0.73
C VAL A 75 -2.50 -28.36 0.30
N SER A 76 -3.00 -29.39 -0.40
CA SER A 76 -4.40 -29.48 -0.82
C SER A 76 -5.35 -29.45 0.37
N MET A 77 -5.05 -30.20 1.44
CA MET A 77 -5.80 -30.19 2.69
C MET A 77 -5.86 -28.78 3.31
N LEU A 78 -4.73 -28.07 3.40
CA LEU A 78 -4.68 -26.71 3.94
C LEU A 78 -5.43 -25.69 3.08
N ILE A 79 -5.37 -25.81 1.74
CA ILE A 79 -6.14 -24.94 0.84
C ILE A 79 -7.64 -25.13 1.06
N SER A 80 -8.08 -26.38 1.26
CA SER A 80 -9.49 -26.68 1.52
C SER A 80 -9.99 -26.03 2.82
N ILE A 81 -9.24 -26.17 3.92
CA ILE A 81 -9.55 -25.54 5.22
C ILE A 81 -9.56 -24.02 5.08
N LYS A 82 -8.56 -23.45 4.40
CA LYS A 82 -8.48 -22.00 4.17
C LYS A 82 -9.68 -21.46 3.41
N ASN A 83 -10.05 -22.11 2.30
CA ASN A 83 -11.15 -21.67 1.46
C ASN A 83 -12.49 -21.77 2.20
N PHE A 84 -12.66 -22.81 3.02
CA PHE A 84 -13.84 -22.94 3.88
C PHE A 84 -13.91 -21.80 4.90
N ILE A 85 -12.84 -21.55 5.66
CA ILE A 85 -12.78 -20.45 6.64
C ILE A 85 -13.01 -19.09 5.94
N LYS A 86 -12.45 -18.89 4.75
CA LYS A 86 -12.68 -17.65 3.99
C LYS A 86 -14.14 -17.50 3.57
N LYS A 87 -14.81 -18.59 3.17
CA LYS A 87 -16.23 -18.58 2.80
C LYS A 87 -17.11 -18.30 4.02
N SER A 88 -16.88 -18.98 5.15
CA SER A 88 -17.65 -18.77 6.38
C SER A 88 -17.57 -17.32 6.89
N ILE A 89 -16.45 -16.65 6.66
CA ILE A 89 -16.22 -15.24 7.03
C ILE A 89 -16.98 -14.24 6.13
N HIS A 90 -17.17 -14.54 4.84
CA HIS A 90 -17.75 -13.60 3.88
C HIS A 90 -19.24 -13.84 3.57
N SER A 91 -19.80 -14.99 3.97
CA SER A 91 -21.21 -15.29 3.79
C SER A 91 -22.01 -14.91 5.04
N ASN A 92 -22.97 -13.98 4.93
CA ASN A 92 -24.01 -13.71 5.94
C ASN A 92 -25.03 -14.89 6.06
N LEU A 93 -24.59 -16.14 5.90
CA LEU A 93 -25.41 -17.34 5.89
C LEU A 93 -25.15 -18.11 7.20
N GLU A 94 -26.15 -18.15 8.08
CA GLU A 94 -26.12 -18.79 9.41
C GLU A 94 -25.67 -20.28 9.37
N ASN A 95 -25.76 -20.97 8.22
CA ASN A 95 -25.44 -22.39 8.08
C ASN A 95 -23.94 -22.72 7.94
N MET A 96 -23.06 -21.73 7.75
CA MET A 96 -21.62 -21.95 7.53
C MET A 96 -20.71 -21.47 8.67
N GLU A 97 -21.25 -21.09 9.81
CA GLU A 97 -20.43 -20.64 10.96
C GLU A 97 -19.67 -21.82 11.61
N LEU A 98 -18.44 -21.53 12.07
CA LEU A 98 -17.60 -22.41 12.88
C LEU A 98 -17.88 -22.14 14.36
N SER A 99 -17.89 -23.18 15.19
CA SER A 99 -17.94 -23.00 16.64
C SER A 99 -16.74 -22.19 17.15
N THR A 100 -16.97 -21.41 18.21
CA THR A 100 -15.92 -20.67 18.91
C THR A 100 -14.81 -21.60 19.38
N ASP A 101 -15.19 -22.81 19.82
CA ASP A 101 -14.31 -23.89 20.25
C ASP A 101 -13.36 -24.37 19.13
N MET A 102 -13.87 -24.57 17.92
CA MET A 102 -13.04 -24.98 16.79
C MET A 102 -12.10 -23.86 16.34
N CYS A 103 -12.55 -22.61 16.38
CA CYS A 103 -11.69 -21.48 16.07
C CYS A 103 -10.49 -21.36 17.03
N ILE A 104 -10.72 -21.56 18.33
CA ILE A 104 -9.70 -21.63 19.39
C ILE A 104 -8.69 -22.74 19.08
N PHE A 105 -9.18 -23.95 18.80
CA PHE A 105 -8.36 -25.11 18.48
C PHE A 105 -7.46 -24.88 17.27
N ILE A 106 -8.02 -24.34 16.17
CA ILE A 106 -7.27 -24.06 14.94
C ILE A 106 -6.20 -22.98 15.20
N LYS A 107 -6.52 -21.93 15.98
CA LYS A 107 -5.56 -20.86 16.33
C LYS A 107 -4.33 -21.43 17.08
N HIS A 108 -4.53 -22.27 18.10
CA HIS A 108 -3.42 -22.85 18.89
C HIS A 108 -2.51 -23.76 18.06
N ILE A 109 -3.09 -24.65 17.26
CA ILE A 109 -2.31 -25.53 16.37
C ILE A 109 -1.52 -24.70 15.35
N CYS A 110 -2.18 -23.76 14.67
CA CYS A 110 -1.51 -22.91 13.69
C CYS A 110 -0.33 -22.14 14.32
N LEU A 111 -0.49 -21.64 15.54
CA LEU A 111 0.54 -20.86 16.22
C LEU A 111 1.76 -21.71 16.60
N HIS A 112 1.55 -22.86 17.25
CA HIS A 112 2.66 -23.77 17.61
C HIS A 112 3.39 -24.33 16.39
N VAL A 113 2.64 -24.72 15.35
CA VAL A 113 3.20 -25.20 14.08
C VAL A 113 4.01 -24.10 13.38
N LEU A 114 3.51 -22.87 13.30
CA LEU A 114 4.24 -21.77 12.67
C LEU A 114 5.53 -21.39 13.42
N LEU A 115 5.55 -21.54 14.74
CA LEU A 115 6.68 -21.17 15.58
C LEU A 115 7.75 -22.27 15.69
N ASP A 116 7.44 -23.51 15.30
CA ASP A 116 8.42 -24.60 15.21
C ASP A 116 9.10 -24.65 13.83
N ILE A 117 10.30 -24.05 13.75
CA ILE A 117 11.09 -23.96 12.52
C ILE A 117 11.93 -25.21 12.24
N ASN A 118 12.09 -26.10 13.22
CA ASN A 118 13.00 -27.23 13.09
C ASN A 118 12.48 -28.31 12.12
N ASN A 119 11.19 -28.24 11.75
CA ASN A 119 10.54 -29.18 10.86
C ASN A 119 10.51 -28.65 9.40
N GLU A 120 11.28 -29.26 8.51
CA GLU A 120 11.40 -28.82 7.10
C GLU A 120 10.09 -28.93 6.32
N ASP A 121 9.22 -29.90 6.66
CA ASP A 121 7.91 -30.06 6.03
C ASP A 121 7.05 -28.81 6.21
N ILE A 122 7.06 -28.27 7.43
CA ILE A 122 6.23 -27.14 7.86
C ILE A 122 6.66 -25.84 7.18
N LYS A 123 7.96 -25.68 6.87
CA LYS A 123 8.51 -24.49 6.18
C LYS A 123 7.84 -24.24 4.83
N SER A 124 7.44 -25.31 4.14
CA SER A 124 6.72 -25.21 2.87
C SER A 124 5.24 -24.84 3.01
N LEU A 125 4.64 -25.19 4.14
CA LEU A 125 3.22 -25.01 4.45
C LEU A 125 2.94 -23.69 5.17
N GLN A 126 3.99 -23.00 5.62
CA GLN A 126 3.93 -21.76 6.41
C GLN A 126 2.99 -20.69 5.81
N LYS A 127 2.97 -20.53 4.48
CA LYS A 127 2.10 -19.56 3.81
C LYS A 127 0.62 -19.80 4.12
N TYR A 128 0.17 -21.05 4.04
CA TYR A 128 -1.24 -21.41 4.20
C TYR A 128 -1.68 -21.33 5.67
N PHE A 129 -0.86 -21.82 6.60
CA PHE A 129 -1.10 -21.63 8.04
C PHE A 129 -1.22 -20.15 8.41
N PHE A 130 -0.39 -19.30 7.81
CA PHE A 130 -0.40 -17.86 8.04
C PHE A 130 -1.55 -17.12 7.34
N GLU A 131 -2.20 -17.72 6.34
CA GLU A 131 -3.46 -17.21 5.75
C GLU A 131 -4.66 -17.64 6.59
N ILE A 132 -4.70 -18.91 7.02
CA ILE A 132 -5.74 -19.46 7.92
C ILE A 132 -5.79 -18.67 9.22
N LEU A 133 -4.64 -18.49 9.88
CA LEU A 133 -4.55 -17.78 11.15
C LEU A 133 -5.05 -16.33 11.02
N VAL A 134 -4.80 -15.66 9.89
CA VAL A 134 -5.24 -14.27 9.69
C VAL A 134 -6.73 -14.16 9.50
N ASN A 135 -7.29 -15.02 8.64
CA ASN A 135 -8.73 -15.05 8.44
C ASN A 135 -9.45 -15.30 9.77
N LEU A 136 -8.93 -16.20 10.61
CA LEU A 136 -9.47 -16.47 11.94
C LEU A 136 -9.25 -15.34 12.97
N LEU A 137 -8.23 -14.50 12.79
CA LEU A 137 -7.97 -13.35 13.67
C LEU A 137 -8.81 -12.12 13.28
N GLU A 138 -9.21 -11.99 12.01
CA GLU A 138 -10.08 -10.89 11.53
C GLU A 138 -11.51 -10.96 12.12
N PHE A 139 -11.93 -12.10 12.67
CA PHE A 139 -13.24 -12.31 13.31
C PHE A 139 -13.16 -12.29 14.86
N ASN A 140 -14.19 -11.74 15.51
CA ASN A 140 -14.32 -11.72 16.98
C ASN A 140 -14.89 -13.04 17.50
N ILE A 141 -14.02 -13.86 18.09
CA ILE A 141 -14.39 -15.15 18.70
C ILE A 141 -14.55 -15.00 20.22
N CYS A 142 -13.70 -14.19 20.88
CA CYS A 142 -13.79 -13.69 22.26
C CYS A 142 -12.52 -12.86 22.54
N ASP A 143 -12.63 -11.59 22.91
CA ASP A 143 -11.48 -10.67 23.01
C ASP A 143 -10.43 -11.14 24.05
N ASP A 144 -10.87 -11.78 25.14
CA ASP A 144 -10.00 -12.28 26.22
C ASP A 144 -9.07 -13.43 25.81
N TYR A 145 -9.48 -14.24 24.82
CA TYR A 145 -8.69 -15.37 24.33
C TYR A 145 -7.50 -14.93 23.49
N ASP A 146 -7.72 -13.92 22.63
CA ASP A 146 -6.68 -13.44 21.73
C ASP A 146 -5.53 -12.77 22.51
N TYR A 147 -5.80 -12.23 23.71
CA TYR A 147 -4.77 -11.72 24.62
C TYR A 147 -3.86 -12.82 25.18
N LEU A 148 -4.38 -14.03 25.45
CA LEU A 148 -3.59 -15.14 25.96
C LEU A 148 -2.61 -15.72 24.91
N LEU A 149 -2.94 -15.62 23.62
CA LEU A 149 -2.06 -16.06 22.53
C LEU A 149 -0.72 -15.31 22.50
N PHE A 150 -0.68 -14.06 22.98
CA PHE A 150 0.57 -13.31 23.05
C PHE A 150 1.60 -13.93 23.99
N TYR A 151 1.17 -14.64 25.05
CA TYR A 151 2.10 -15.37 25.90
C TYR A 151 2.81 -16.49 25.14
N ILE A 152 2.11 -17.22 24.27
CA ILE A 152 2.75 -18.24 23.42
C ILE A 152 3.80 -17.57 22.53
N ILE A 153 3.48 -16.44 21.91
CA ILE A 153 4.43 -15.73 21.05
C ILE A 153 5.66 -15.26 21.84
N ILE A 154 5.45 -14.71 23.03
CA ILE A 154 6.53 -14.23 23.91
C ILE A 154 7.42 -15.40 24.37
N LEU A 155 6.85 -16.58 24.64
CA LEU A 155 7.62 -17.80 24.98
C LEU A 155 8.58 -18.23 23.87
N TYR A 156 8.29 -17.94 22.60
CA TYR A 156 9.20 -18.25 21.47
C TYR A 156 10.18 -17.11 21.17
N ILE A 157 9.94 -15.90 21.68
CA ILE A 157 10.92 -14.80 21.63
C ILE A 157 11.95 -14.93 22.76
N ASN A 158 11.53 -15.48 23.90
CA ASN A 158 12.30 -15.68 25.13
C ASN A 158 13.19 -16.94 25.10
N ASP A 159 14.36 -16.88 25.74
CA ASP A 159 15.38 -17.95 25.71
C ASP A 159 15.51 -18.74 27.02
N TYR A 160 14.63 -18.54 28.01
CA TYR A 160 14.65 -19.35 29.23
C TYR A 160 14.43 -20.84 28.94
N ASN A 161 15.15 -21.69 29.69
CA ASN A 161 14.90 -23.12 29.74
C ASN A 161 13.61 -23.44 30.52
N TYR A 162 13.00 -24.59 30.24
CA TYR A 162 11.76 -25.05 30.88
C TYR A 162 11.82 -24.98 32.41
N ILE A 163 12.92 -25.51 32.97
CA ILE A 163 13.14 -25.58 34.42
C ILE A 163 13.18 -24.18 35.04
N ASP A 164 13.83 -23.22 34.39
CA ASP A 164 13.91 -21.84 34.87
C ASP A 164 12.56 -21.13 34.86
N LEU A 165 11.77 -21.33 33.79
CA LEU A 165 10.40 -20.80 33.72
C LEU A 165 9.51 -21.40 34.81
N VAL A 166 9.57 -22.73 35.01
CA VAL A 166 8.84 -23.43 36.07
C VAL A 166 9.19 -22.84 37.45
N HIS A 167 10.47 -22.57 37.72
CA HIS A 167 10.90 -21.94 38.97
C HIS A 167 10.41 -20.49 39.11
N ILE A 168 10.45 -19.68 38.04
CA ILE A 168 9.96 -18.30 38.03
C ILE A 168 8.44 -18.24 38.30
N PHE A 169 7.68 -19.17 37.73
CA PHE A 169 6.23 -19.22 37.87
C PHE A 169 5.76 -19.88 39.18
N ASN A 170 6.60 -20.67 39.85
CA ASN A 170 6.28 -21.33 41.11
C ASN A 170 6.39 -20.44 42.37
N ASN A 171 6.74 -19.16 42.22
CA ASN A 171 6.91 -18.23 43.33
C ASN A 171 5.59 -17.96 44.11
N GLU A 172 5.63 -18.10 45.44
CA GLU A 172 4.45 -18.00 46.32
C GLU A 172 3.74 -16.64 46.26
N GLU A 173 4.46 -15.55 45.97
CA GLU A 173 3.85 -14.22 45.82
C GLU A 173 2.91 -14.12 44.63
N LYS A 174 3.20 -14.83 43.53
CA LYS A 174 2.37 -14.84 42.31
C LYS A 174 1.13 -15.73 42.44
N LYS A 175 1.13 -16.66 43.40
CA LYS A 175 0.01 -17.59 43.69
C LYS A 175 -1.07 -17.00 44.61
N LYS A 176 -0.85 -15.82 45.20
CA LYS A 176 -1.81 -15.16 46.12
C LYS A 176 -3.08 -14.63 45.44
N ASN A 177 -3.05 -14.38 44.12
CA ASN A 177 -4.23 -13.97 43.35
C ASN A 177 -4.73 -15.14 42.49
N GLN A 178 -5.98 -15.58 42.70
CA GLN A 178 -6.60 -16.70 42.00
C GLN A 178 -6.60 -16.50 40.47
N ASP A 179 -6.73 -15.27 39.99
CA ASP A 179 -6.65 -14.98 38.55
C ASP A 179 -5.23 -15.05 38.02
N ALA A 180 -4.26 -14.48 38.72
CA ALA A 180 -2.85 -14.61 38.30
C ALA A 180 -2.45 -16.09 38.24
N PHE A 181 -2.92 -16.91 39.18
CA PHE A 181 -2.70 -18.35 39.20
C PHE A 181 -3.28 -19.08 37.97
N LYS A 182 -4.54 -18.80 37.58
CA LYS A 182 -5.15 -19.36 36.36
C LYS A 182 -4.41 -18.94 35.08
N ILE A 183 -3.89 -17.71 34.98
CA ILE A 183 -3.06 -17.29 33.84
C ILE A 183 -1.76 -18.07 33.81
N ILE A 184 -1.11 -18.24 34.97
CA ILE A 184 0.14 -19.00 35.10
C ILE A 184 -0.07 -20.46 34.71
N GLU A 185 -1.18 -21.08 35.10
CA GLU A 185 -1.54 -22.45 34.71
C GLU A 185 -1.66 -22.59 33.18
N CYS A 186 -2.34 -21.65 32.50
CA CYS A 186 -2.37 -21.62 31.03
C CYS A 186 -0.96 -21.46 30.42
N ILE A 187 -0.12 -20.58 30.96
CA ILE A 187 1.25 -20.38 30.47
C ILE A 187 2.08 -21.66 30.64
N MET A 188 1.93 -22.38 31.75
CA MET A 188 2.60 -23.65 31.98
C MET A 188 2.19 -24.74 30.98
N LEU A 189 0.89 -24.80 30.61
CA LEU A 189 0.41 -25.70 29.57
C LEU A 189 0.94 -25.32 28.18
N TYR A 190 1.10 -24.02 27.88
CA TYR A 190 1.75 -23.57 26.64
C TYR A 190 3.23 -23.92 26.59
N ILE A 191 3.94 -23.83 27.72
CA ILE A 191 5.34 -24.24 27.84
C ILE A 191 5.46 -25.75 27.57
N GLN A 192 4.59 -26.57 28.16
CA GLN A 192 4.56 -28.01 27.92
C GLN A 192 4.28 -28.33 26.44
N ASN A 193 3.29 -27.68 25.83
CA ASN A 193 3.02 -27.84 24.40
C ASN A 193 4.23 -27.47 23.55
N LYS A 194 4.95 -26.38 23.86
CA LYS A 194 6.19 -26.00 23.16
C LYS A 194 7.23 -27.14 23.18
N GLU A 195 7.45 -27.78 24.32
CA GLU A 195 8.38 -28.92 24.42
C GLU A 195 7.90 -30.14 23.64
N ILE A 196 6.60 -30.44 23.72
CA ILE A 196 6.01 -31.57 22.98
C ILE A 196 6.24 -31.36 21.49
N PHE A 197 5.86 -30.20 20.94
CA PHE A 197 6.00 -29.89 19.52
C PHE A 197 7.46 -29.98 19.04
N GLN A 198 8.43 -29.51 19.83
CA GLN A 198 9.86 -29.60 19.49
C GLN A 198 10.40 -31.03 19.45
N ASN A 199 9.74 -31.98 20.11
CA ASN A 199 10.17 -33.37 20.26
C ASN A 199 9.30 -34.37 19.48
N ILE A 200 8.36 -33.90 18.64
CA ILE A 200 7.51 -34.76 17.81
C ILE A 200 8.33 -35.41 16.68
N ASN A 201 8.33 -36.74 16.67
CA ASN A 201 8.88 -37.61 15.64
C ASN A 201 7.80 -38.64 15.21
N GLN A 202 8.04 -39.38 14.12
CA GLN A 202 7.06 -40.35 13.60
C GLN A 202 6.65 -41.44 14.62
N HIS A 203 7.55 -41.84 15.52
CA HIS A 203 7.31 -42.91 16.50
C HIS A 203 6.48 -42.47 17.71
N ASN A 204 6.53 -41.20 18.10
CA ASN A 204 5.83 -40.68 19.28
C ASN A 204 4.61 -39.81 18.93
N PHE A 205 4.39 -39.50 17.65
CA PHE A 205 3.36 -38.58 17.17
C PHE A 205 1.98 -38.83 17.78
N PHE A 206 1.45 -40.06 17.74
CA PHE A 206 0.10 -40.34 18.22
C PHE A 206 -0.05 -40.16 19.75
N MET A 207 1.00 -40.48 20.52
CA MET A 207 1.00 -40.28 21.98
C MET A 207 1.13 -38.80 22.34
N GLU A 208 2.04 -38.09 21.68
CA GLU A 208 2.28 -36.66 21.90
C GLU A 208 1.11 -35.81 21.41
N TYR A 209 0.46 -36.17 20.30
CA TYR A 209 -0.74 -35.50 19.79
C TYR A 209 -1.91 -35.59 20.78
N ASN A 210 -2.11 -36.74 21.42
CA ASN A 210 -3.16 -36.90 22.44
C ASN A 210 -2.89 -36.04 23.69
N LYS A 211 -1.62 -35.91 24.10
CA LYS A 211 -1.24 -34.98 25.19
C LYS A 211 -1.51 -33.53 24.81
N ILE A 212 -1.19 -33.12 23.58
CA ILE A 212 -1.52 -31.77 23.08
C ILE A 212 -3.03 -31.54 23.16
N LEU A 213 -3.84 -32.50 22.69
CA LEU A 213 -5.30 -32.37 22.72
C LEU A 213 -5.83 -32.18 24.15
N GLN A 214 -5.32 -32.98 25.11
CA GLN A 214 -5.68 -32.87 26.52
C GLN A 214 -5.25 -31.52 27.13
N ASN A 215 -4.06 -31.03 26.77
CA ASN A 215 -3.59 -29.70 27.19
C ASN A 215 -4.47 -28.58 26.62
N LEU A 216 -4.91 -28.70 25.37
CA LEU A 216 -5.82 -27.73 24.74
C LEU A 216 -7.20 -27.72 25.40
N GLU A 217 -7.73 -28.89 25.78
CA GLU A 217 -8.99 -29.00 26.53
C GLU A 217 -8.90 -28.42 27.94
N THR A 218 -7.78 -28.62 28.64
CA THR A 218 -7.57 -28.02 29.96
C THR A 218 -7.41 -26.49 29.88
N ILE A 219 -6.66 -25.99 28.90
CA ILE A 219 -6.59 -24.54 28.61
C ILE A 219 -8.00 -23.98 28.35
N LYS A 220 -8.80 -24.67 27.52
CA LYS A 220 -10.19 -24.31 27.25
C LYS A 220 -11.02 -24.23 28.53
N ASN A 221 -10.96 -25.25 29.39
CA ASN A 221 -11.72 -25.31 30.63
C ASN A 221 -11.33 -24.18 31.61
N ILE A 222 -10.04 -23.84 31.69
CA ILE A 222 -9.56 -22.72 32.52
C ILE A 222 -10.12 -21.40 32.01
N ILE A 223 -10.20 -21.21 30.68
CA ILE A 223 -10.70 -19.97 30.06
C ILE A 223 -12.23 -19.83 30.22
N ILE A 224 -13.00 -20.90 29.96
CA ILE A 224 -14.47 -20.90 30.12
C ILE A 224 -14.86 -20.64 31.59
N ASN A 225 -14.15 -21.24 32.55
CA ASN A 225 -14.41 -21.05 33.97
C ASN A 225 -14.04 -19.64 34.50
N ARG A 226 -13.41 -18.78 33.69
CA ARG A 226 -13.16 -17.37 34.04
C ARG A 226 -14.26 -16.44 33.58
N ASN A 227 -14.84 -16.69 32.41
CA ASN A 227 -15.94 -15.89 31.86
C ASN A 227 -17.16 -15.89 32.78
N ASN A 228 -17.33 -16.91 33.61
CA ASN A 228 -18.42 -17.02 34.58
C ASN A 228 -18.18 -16.23 35.89
N SER A 229 -16.99 -15.64 36.09
CA SER A 229 -16.58 -15.05 37.38
C SER A 229 -16.34 -13.53 37.39
N LEU A 230 -16.49 -12.81 36.27
CA LEU A 230 -16.08 -11.40 36.20
C LEU A 230 -17.20 -10.49 35.66
N ASN A 231 -17.81 -9.75 36.59
CA ASN A 231 -18.35 -8.41 36.37
C ASN A 231 -17.31 -7.32 36.72
N ASP A 232 -16.02 -7.66 36.85
CA ASP A 232 -15.01 -6.74 37.38
C ASP A 232 -14.11 -6.14 36.29
N ASP A 233 -13.86 -4.84 36.46
CA ASP A 233 -13.10 -3.93 35.60
C ASP A 233 -11.81 -4.52 34.98
N ILE A 234 -11.64 -4.36 33.67
CA ILE A 234 -10.44 -4.68 32.87
C ILE A 234 -9.15 -4.02 33.40
N ILE A 235 -9.27 -3.00 34.25
CA ILE A 235 -8.16 -2.44 35.04
C ILE A 235 -7.52 -3.53 35.94
N ASN A 236 -8.33 -4.42 36.52
CA ASN A 236 -7.85 -5.58 37.27
C ASN A 236 -7.14 -6.59 36.37
N TYR A 237 -7.61 -6.78 35.13
CA TYR A 237 -6.91 -7.62 34.13
C TYR A 237 -5.51 -7.08 33.85
N ILE A 238 -5.40 -5.79 33.51
CA ILE A 238 -4.13 -5.10 33.25
C ILE A 238 -3.20 -5.16 34.48
N ASN A 239 -3.73 -4.96 35.68
CA ASN A 239 -2.94 -5.01 36.91
C ASN A 239 -2.45 -6.43 37.22
N ASN A 240 -3.26 -7.46 36.94
CA ASN A 240 -2.91 -8.85 37.14
C ASN A 240 -1.86 -9.34 36.12
N THR A 241 -1.97 -8.92 34.86
CA THR A 241 -0.95 -9.23 33.83
C THR A 241 0.36 -8.50 34.10
N LYS A 242 0.31 -7.21 34.48
CA LYS A 242 1.50 -6.45 34.91
C LYS A 242 2.19 -7.09 36.12
N ARG A 243 1.46 -7.68 37.08
CA ARG A 243 2.05 -8.43 38.22
C ARG A 243 2.80 -9.69 37.82
N ILE A 244 2.44 -10.33 36.70
CA ILE A 244 3.18 -11.49 36.18
C ILE A 244 4.58 -11.05 35.73
N TYR A 245 4.68 -9.90 35.03
CA TYR A 245 5.93 -9.37 34.48
C TYR A 245 6.77 -8.51 35.45
N LYS A 246 6.14 -7.72 36.34
CA LYS A 246 6.81 -6.80 37.29
C LYS A 246 6.88 -7.41 38.70
N SER A 247 7.75 -8.40 38.91
CA SER A 247 8.18 -8.78 40.28
C SER A 247 9.45 -8.02 40.64
N GLY A 248 9.43 -7.30 41.76
CA GLY A 248 10.58 -6.52 42.24
C GLY A 248 11.88 -7.33 42.27
N ASP A 249 12.86 -6.86 41.50
CA ASP A 249 14.31 -7.07 41.60
C ASP A 249 14.94 -8.49 41.61
N LYS A 250 14.20 -9.61 41.58
CA LYS A 250 14.82 -10.97 41.48
C LYS A 250 14.37 -11.89 40.35
N TYR A 251 13.20 -11.70 39.74
CA TYR A 251 12.66 -12.64 38.75
C TYR A 251 12.10 -11.89 37.52
N ASN A 252 12.92 -11.77 36.48
CA ASN A 252 12.50 -11.21 35.20
C ASN A 252 11.90 -12.31 34.34
N LEU A 253 10.73 -12.06 33.73
CA LEU A 253 10.09 -13.08 32.89
C LEU A 253 10.74 -13.24 31.52
N PHE A 254 11.59 -12.30 31.10
CA PHE A 254 12.20 -12.26 29.76
C PHE A 254 13.73 -12.19 29.84
N MET A 255 14.38 -13.12 29.17
CA MET A 255 15.84 -13.24 29.08
C MET A 255 16.22 -13.69 27.67
N LEU A 256 17.29 -13.09 27.15
CA LEU A 256 17.95 -13.55 25.93
C LEU A 256 19.33 -14.07 26.33
N ASN A 257 19.69 -15.27 25.89
CA ASN A 257 20.93 -15.93 26.33
C ASN A 257 21.87 -16.13 25.14
N ASP A 258 23.01 -15.43 25.17
CA ASP A 258 24.02 -15.53 24.12
C ASP A 258 24.70 -16.92 24.09
N ALA A 259 24.71 -17.67 25.20
CA ALA A 259 25.23 -19.04 25.22
C ALA A 259 24.43 -19.98 24.31
N LEU A 260 23.10 -19.77 24.19
CA LEU A 260 22.26 -20.51 23.25
C LEU A 260 22.49 -20.05 21.81
N LEU A 261 22.78 -18.76 21.59
CA LEU A 261 23.07 -18.23 20.27
C LEU A 261 24.41 -18.76 19.72
N TYR A 262 25.43 -18.88 20.57
CA TYR A 262 26.76 -19.35 20.21
C TYR A 262 26.99 -20.86 20.46
N ASN A 263 25.97 -21.59 20.92
CA ASN A 263 26.02 -23.02 21.26
C ASN A 263 27.14 -23.37 22.27
N ILE A 264 27.25 -22.60 23.35
CA ILE A 264 28.21 -22.82 24.44
C ILE A 264 27.52 -23.64 25.55
N SER A 265 28.06 -24.81 25.88
CA SER A 265 27.50 -25.70 26.89
C SER A 265 27.58 -25.07 28.30
N PRO A 266 26.49 -25.03 29.10
CA PRO A 266 26.47 -24.36 30.40
C PRO A 266 27.29 -25.03 31.52
N GLU A 267 27.70 -26.30 31.40
CA GLU A 267 28.34 -27.03 32.49
C GLU A 267 29.49 -27.91 32.00
N GLY A 268 30.66 -27.77 32.63
CA GLY A 268 31.69 -28.80 32.60
C GLY A 268 31.18 -30.02 33.38
N GLY A 269 30.67 -31.02 32.66
CA GLY A 269 30.16 -32.26 33.24
C GLY A 269 30.02 -33.33 32.16
N VAL A 270 30.61 -34.49 32.42
CA VAL A 270 30.70 -35.70 31.58
C VAL A 270 29.39 -36.02 30.83
N PRO A 271 29.44 -36.44 29.53
CA PRO A 271 28.24 -36.81 28.79
C PRO A 271 27.63 -38.09 29.37
N THR A 272 26.45 -37.99 29.99
CA THR A 272 25.66 -39.15 30.37
C THR A 272 24.96 -39.70 29.13
N LEU A 273 25.49 -40.80 28.60
CA LEU A 273 24.81 -41.65 27.63
C LEU A 273 23.51 -42.23 28.20
N ASN A 274 22.51 -42.32 27.33
CA ASN A 274 21.28 -43.09 27.44
C ASN A 274 21.49 -44.45 28.13
N ASN A 275 20.73 -44.70 29.18
CA ASN A 275 20.69 -45.97 29.89
C ASN A 275 19.48 -46.79 29.39
N HIS A 276 19.70 -47.72 28.46
CA HIS A 276 18.84 -48.89 28.20
C HIS A 276 19.70 -50.01 27.60
N ASN A 277 20.16 -50.93 28.45
CA ASN A 277 19.97 -52.38 28.29
C ASN A 277 20.76 -53.18 29.34
N ASN A 278 20.01 -53.94 30.13
CA ASN A 278 20.52 -55.11 30.85
C ASN A 278 20.87 -56.20 29.83
N ASN A 279 22.09 -56.72 29.87
CA ASN A 279 22.32 -58.17 29.83
C ASN A 279 23.72 -58.52 30.33
N HIS A 280 23.74 -59.48 31.26
CA HIS A 280 24.93 -60.18 31.76
C HIS A 280 25.74 -60.83 30.64
N ASN A 281 27.07 -60.68 30.67
CA ASN A 281 27.96 -61.84 30.85
C ASN A 281 29.42 -61.43 31.08
N HIS A 282 30.07 -62.20 31.96
CA HIS A 282 31.49 -62.18 32.30
C HIS A 282 32.42 -62.35 31.09
N ASN A 283 33.52 -61.58 31.04
CA ASN A 283 34.88 -62.14 31.25
C ASN A 283 35.97 -61.05 31.31
N GLN A 284 36.91 -61.28 32.22
CA GLN A 284 38.18 -60.58 32.36
C GLN A 284 39.08 -60.81 31.15
N ASN A 285 39.85 -59.78 30.72
CA ASN A 285 41.32 -59.86 30.73
C ASN A 285 42.01 -58.55 30.28
N ASN A 286 43.14 -58.30 30.96
CA ASN A 286 44.14 -57.26 30.77
C ASN A 286 44.85 -57.31 29.39
N ASN A 287 45.23 -56.15 28.84
CA ASN A 287 46.64 -55.72 28.70
C ASN A 287 46.83 -54.49 27.77
N ASN A 288 47.47 -53.45 28.33
CA ASN A 288 48.59 -52.65 27.81
C ASN A 288 48.71 -52.34 26.29
N ASN A 289 48.65 -51.06 25.88
CA ASN A 289 49.78 -50.10 25.88
C ASN A 289 49.57 -48.91 24.91
N ASN A 290 49.90 -47.71 25.40
CA ASN A 290 50.50 -46.53 24.76
C ASN A 290 49.86 -45.88 23.50
N ASN A 291 49.33 -44.66 23.68
CA ASN A 291 50.06 -43.43 23.36
C ASN A 291 49.31 -42.17 23.82
N ASN A 292 49.96 -41.41 24.70
CA ASN A 292 49.62 -40.02 25.00
C ASN A 292 49.89 -39.14 23.77
N ASN A 293 48.97 -38.22 23.47
CA ASN A 293 49.33 -36.86 23.04
C ASN A 293 48.17 -35.87 23.30
N ASN A 294 48.39 -35.04 24.33
CA ASN A 294 47.80 -33.76 24.70
C ASN A 294 46.60 -33.22 23.88
N ASN A 295 45.41 -33.32 24.46
CA ASN A 295 44.25 -32.47 24.18
C ASN A 295 43.66 -31.87 25.48
N GLY A 296 44.54 -31.54 26.44
CA GLY A 296 44.16 -31.12 27.80
C GLY A 296 44.06 -29.62 28.08
N ASN A 297 44.50 -28.73 27.16
CA ASN A 297 44.70 -27.31 27.52
C ASN A 297 43.69 -26.31 26.94
N TYR A 298 42.54 -26.74 26.39
CA TYR A 298 41.56 -25.81 25.82
C TYR A 298 40.51 -25.29 26.83
N TYR A 299 40.36 -25.93 28.00
CA TYR A 299 39.33 -25.57 28.99
C TYR A 299 39.85 -24.84 30.23
N ASP A 300 41.16 -24.84 30.51
CA ASP A 300 41.72 -24.24 31.72
C ASP A 300 41.87 -22.70 31.67
N ASN A 301 41.78 -22.09 30.50
CA ASN A 301 41.87 -20.62 30.33
C ASN A 301 40.51 -19.90 30.35
N LEU A 302 39.40 -20.60 30.62
CA LEU A 302 38.06 -20.01 30.78
C LEU A 302 37.65 -19.85 32.26
N SER A 303 38.61 -19.81 33.19
CA SER A 303 38.38 -19.74 34.64
C SER A 303 38.00 -18.34 35.17
N GLY A 304 37.64 -17.40 34.28
CA GLY A 304 37.21 -16.04 34.64
C GLY A 304 35.85 -15.60 34.07
N VAL A 305 35.22 -16.38 33.20
CA VAL A 305 33.93 -16.03 32.58
C VAL A 305 32.86 -16.98 33.12
N THR A 306 32.25 -16.61 34.25
CA THR A 306 31.08 -17.31 34.75
C THR A 306 29.95 -17.20 33.71
N THR A 307 29.23 -18.30 33.47
CA THR A 307 28.08 -18.43 32.54
C THR A 307 27.00 -17.36 32.71
N THR A 308 26.99 -16.68 33.85
CA THR A 308 26.15 -15.50 34.17
C THR A 308 26.52 -14.21 33.41
N ASN A 309 27.60 -14.19 32.62
CA ASN A 309 28.03 -13.00 31.86
C ASN A 309 27.39 -12.85 30.47
N PHE A 310 26.65 -13.86 29.98
CA PHE A 310 26.06 -13.89 28.63
C PHE A 310 24.53 -13.65 28.59
N ASP A 311 23.91 -13.43 29.74
CA ASP A 311 22.46 -13.23 29.82
C ASP A 311 22.08 -11.75 29.68
N PHE A 312 21.29 -11.43 28.65
CA PHE A 312 20.60 -10.16 28.52
C PHE A 312 19.25 -10.23 29.25
N ARG A 313 19.26 -9.84 30.54
CA ARG A 313 18.08 -9.86 31.43
C ARG A 313 17.52 -8.45 31.58
N GLY A 314 16.22 -8.27 31.35
CA GLY A 314 15.57 -6.98 31.57
C GLY A 314 14.98 -6.85 32.99
N LYS A 315 15.53 -5.99 33.85
CA LYS A 315 15.11 -5.72 35.25
C LYS A 315 14.00 -4.65 35.35
N GLY A 316 12.98 -4.76 34.50
CA GLY A 316 11.68 -4.09 34.68
C GLY A 316 11.52 -2.70 34.05
N THR A 317 12.55 -1.84 34.01
CA THR A 317 12.49 -0.53 33.30
C THR A 317 13.70 -0.37 32.39
N ILE A 318 13.48 -0.10 31.10
CA ILE A 318 14.56 -0.01 30.11
C ILE A 318 15.62 1.01 30.53
N SER A 319 15.24 2.16 31.10
CA SER A 319 16.18 3.20 31.56
C SER A 319 17.23 2.74 32.59
N LYS A 320 16.91 1.77 33.46
CA LYS A 320 17.86 1.17 34.42
C LYS A 320 18.69 0.03 33.82
N ASP A 321 18.16 -0.64 32.80
CA ASP A 321 18.85 -1.73 32.09
C ASP A 321 19.83 -1.20 31.03
N TYR A 322 19.44 -0.16 30.30
CA TYR A 322 20.19 0.47 29.22
C TYR A 322 21.43 1.23 29.71
N ASN A 323 21.34 1.86 30.89
CA ASN A 323 22.40 2.76 31.36
C ASN A 323 23.56 2.09 32.12
N ASN A 324 23.58 0.77 32.39
CA ASN A 324 24.75 0.11 33.02
C ASN A 324 24.75 -1.45 33.08
N ASN A 325 23.82 -2.18 32.43
CA ASN A 325 23.76 -3.66 32.55
C ASN A 325 23.76 -4.42 31.22
N ILE A 326 23.81 -3.74 30.07
CA ILE A 326 24.00 -4.41 28.77
C ILE A 326 25.50 -4.68 28.60
N LYS A 327 25.95 -5.82 29.12
CA LYS A 327 27.29 -6.32 28.85
C LYS A 327 27.33 -6.85 27.42
N SER A 328 27.54 -5.98 26.43
CA SER A 328 28.01 -6.43 25.12
C SER A 328 29.34 -7.13 25.31
N ILE A 329 29.60 -8.21 24.57
CA ILE A 329 30.91 -8.86 24.65
C ILE A 329 31.94 -7.83 24.17
N ASP A 330 32.90 -7.47 25.04
CA ASP A 330 33.95 -6.52 24.67
C ASP A 330 34.79 -7.14 23.55
N THR A 331 34.49 -6.76 22.31
CA THR A 331 35.16 -7.28 21.10
C THR A 331 36.67 -7.05 21.16
N ASN A 332 37.13 -5.99 21.82
CA ASN A 332 38.55 -5.72 22.09
C ASN A 332 39.20 -6.76 23.03
N THR A 333 38.47 -7.25 24.03
CA THR A 333 38.99 -8.28 24.97
C THR A 333 39.00 -9.68 24.33
N LEU A 334 38.00 -10.00 23.50
CA LEU A 334 38.01 -11.20 22.66
C LEU A 334 39.19 -11.22 21.69
N PHE A 335 39.49 -10.06 21.11
CA PHE A 335 40.56 -9.87 20.14
C PHE A 335 41.96 -10.08 20.76
N HIS A 336 42.19 -9.60 22.00
CA HIS A 336 43.47 -9.77 22.69
C HIS A 336 43.69 -11.15 23.32
N ASN A 337 42.63 -11.88 23.68
CA ASN A 337 42.76 -13.19 24.34
C ASN A 337 42.88 -14.39 23.38
N ASN A 338 42.99 -14.19 22.06
CA ASN A 338 43.04 -15.27 21.06
C ASN A 338 41.91 -16.32 21.23
N ILE A 339 40.72 -15.91 21.72
CA ILE A 339 39.56 -16.79 21.82
C ILE A 339 38.95 -16.91 20.41
N MET A 340 39.59 -17.70 19.56
CA MET A 340 39.48 -17.65 18.11
C MET A 340 38.18 -18.21 17.51
N ASN A 341 37.22 -18.72 18.30
CA ASN A 341 36.18 -19.62 17.76
C ASN A 341 34.75 -19.39 18.31
N ILE A 342 34.41 -18.26 18.94
CA ILE A 342 33.07 -18.11 19.55
C ILE A 342 31.96 -18.05 18.49
N PHE A 343 32.21 -17.40 17.35
CA PHE A 343 31.20 -17.18 16.32
C PHE A 343 31.11 -18.33 15.31
N SER A 344 32.05 -19.28 15.32
CA SER A 344 32.06 -20.40 14.37
C SER A 344 30.87 -21.34 14.53
N ASN A 345 30.32 -21.45 15.74
CA ASN A 345 29.26 -22.41 16.09
C ASN A 345 27.88 -21.74 16.26
N MET A 346 27.71 -20.52 15.75
CA MET A 346 26.52 -19.72 15.95
C MET A 346 25.26 -20.31 15.28
N ASP A 347 24.14 -20.43 16.01
CA ASP A 347 22.89 -20.95 15.45
C ASP A 347 22.21 -19.92 14.54
N CYS A 348 22.35 -20.13 13.23
CA CYS A 348 21.75 -19.31 12.18
C CYS A 348 20.21 -19.40 12.13
N ASN A 349 19.58 -20.36 12.83
CA ASN A 349 18.13 -20.50 12.92
C ASN A 349 17.52 -19.77 14.13
N HIS A 350 18.33 -19.35 15.09
CA HIS A 350 17.90 -18.65 16.31
C HIS A 350 17.07 -17.39 15.99
N PHE A 351 17.57 -16.52 15.10
CA PHE A 351 16.86 -15.31 14.69
C PHE A 351 15.63 -15.56 13.80
N LYS A 352 15.55 -16.71 13.13
CA LYS A 352 14.41 -17.05 12.26
C LYS A 352 13.15 -17.33 13.07
N LYS A 353 13.28 -18.00 14.22
CA LYS A 353 12.14 -18.33 15.13
C LYS A 353 11.47 -17.04 15.61
N LYS A 354 12.31 -16.12 16.09
CA LYS A 354 11.89 -14.80 16.57
C LYS A 354 11.30 -13.92 15.44
N TYR A 355 11.81 -14.06 14.21
CA TYR A 355 11.25 -13.37 13.04
C TYR A 355 9.81 -13.79 12.72
N ILE A 356 9.51 -15.10 12.77
CA ILE A 356 8.14 -15.58 12.55
C ILE A 356 7.21 -15.07 13.65
N ALA A 357 7.65 -15.13 14.91
CA ALA A 357 6.91 -14.59 16.06
C ALA A 357 6.54 -13.12 15.87
N LEU A 358 7.49 -12.27 15.49
CA LEU A 358 7.23 -10.86 15.19
C LEU A 358 6.28 -10.67 14.00
N LYS A 359 6.36 -11.50 12.95
CA LYS A 359 5.43 -11.42 11.81
C LYS A 359 3.99 -11.72 12.20
N ILE A 360 3.77 -12.63 13.14
CA ILE A 360 2.44 -12.94 13.68
C ILE A 360 1.91 -11.74 14.45
N ILE A 361 2.71 -11.16 15.36
CA ILE A 361 2.35 -9.93 16.12
C ILE A 361 1.96 -8.80 15.16
N ARG A 362 2.78 -8.54 14.13
CA ARG A 362 2.49 -7.50 13.13
C ARG A 362 1.13 -7.71 12.46
N LYS A 363 0.75 -8.95 12.15
CA LYS A 363 -0.52 -9.25 11.49
C LYS A 363 -1.71 -9.07 12.43
N ILE A 364 -1.59 -9.46 13.70
CA ILE A 364 -2.62 -9.24 14.71
C ILE A 364 -2.87 -7.73 14.87
N ILE A 365 -1.82 -6.92 15.06
CA ILE A 365 -1.95 -5.47 15.26
C ILE A 365 -2.59 -4.77 14.05
N LYS A 366 -2.36 -5.28 12.83
CA LYS A 366 -2.99 -4.73 11.62
C LYS A 366 -4.52 -4.83 11.60
N LYS A 367 -5.13 -5.68 12.43
CA LYS A 367 -6.60 -5.75 12.60
C LYS A 367 -7.15 -4.43 13.12
N TYR A 368 -6.43 -3.78 14.03
CA TYR A 368 -6.89 -2.60 14.77
C TYR A 368 -6.66 -1.26 14.04
N LYS A 369 -6.50 -1.28 12.71
CA LYS A 369 -6.19 -0.07 11.90
C LYS A 369 -7.26 1.01 11.94
N ASN A 370 -8.52 0.66 12.20
CA ASN A 370 -9.60 1.63 12.25
C ASN A 370 -9.52 2.38 13.58
N ASN A 371 -9.61 3.71 13.53
CA ASN A 371 -9.43 4.58 14.69
C ASN A 371 -10.72 4.68 15.54
N ASP A 372 -11.36 3.54 15.80
CA ASP A 372 -12.61 3.44 16.55
C ASP A 372 -12.31 3.32 18.07
N TYR A 373 -13.20 3.79 18.94
CA TYR A 373 -12.97 3.77 20.39
C TYR A 373 -12.65 2.37 20.95
N VAL A 374 -13.30 1.34 20.39
CA VAL A 374 -13.09 -0.07 20.76
C VAL A 374 -11.68 -0.55 20.41
N SER A 375 -11.13 -0.14 19.26
CA SER A 375 -9.80 -0.60 18.84
C SER A 375 -8.68 0.00 19.70
N LYS A 376 -8.82 1.26 20.15
CA LYS A 376 -7.88 1.88 21.10
C LYS A 376 -7.87 1.16 22.45
N TYR A 377 -9.05 0.75 22.89
CA TYR A 377 -9.24 0.06 24.15
C TYR A 377 -8.57 -1.32 24.15
N ASP A 378 -8.84 -2.14 23.12
CA ASP A 378 -8.23 -3.47 22.95
C ASP A 378 -6.71 -3.37 22.78
N LEU A 379 -6.23 -2.37 22.04
CA LEU A 379 -4.81 -2.13 21.86
C LEU A 379 -4.10 -1.88 23.20
N LYS A 380 -4.72 -1.15 24.14
CA LYS A 380 -4.13 -0.91 25.46
C LYS A 380 -3.92 -2.21 26.23
N ILE A 381 -4.82 -3.18 26.12
CA ILE A 381 -4.66 -4.51 26.75
C ILE A 381 -3.51 -5.26 26.08
N ILE A 382 -3.48 -5.32 24.74
CA ILE A 382 -2.42 -5.99 23.97
C ILE A 382 -1.04 -5.44 24.34
N LEU A 383 -0.90 -4.12 24.42
CA LEU A 383 0.36 -3.44 24.72
C LEU A 383 0.96 -3.89 26.05
N THR A 384 0.14 -4.14 27.07
CA THR A 384 0.63 -4.61 28.38
C THR A 384 1.36 -5.96 28.32
N HIS A 385 1.11 -6.77 27.29
CA HIS A 385 1.79 -8.03 27.05
C HIS A 385 3.03 -7.88 26.16
N ILE A 386 2.96 -7.06 25.11
CA ILE A 386 3.96 -7.05 24.05
C ILE A 386 5.00 -5.92 24.17
N GLU A 387 4.65 -4.76 24.76
CA GLU A 387 5.46 -3.54 24.66
C GLU A 387 6.87 -3.73 25.24
N TYR A 388 6.97 -4.39 26.39
CA TYR A 388 8.23 -4.61 27.08
C TYR A 388 9.11 -5.67 26.40
N PRO A 389 8.67 -6.93 26.18
CA PRO A 389 9.50 -7.97 25.56
C PRO A 389 9.96 -7.63 24.14
N VAL A 390 9.06 -7.03 23.34
CA VAL A 390 9.33 -6.74 21.93
C VAL A 390 10.31 -5.57 21.80
N THR A 391 10.21 -4.55 22.66
CA THR A 391 11.17 -3.45 22.73
C THR A 391 12.55 -3.91 23.20
N LEU A 392 12.60 -4.75 24.23
CA LEU A 392 13.85 -5.29 24.75
C LEU A 392 14.58 -6.15 23.70
N TYR A 393 13.82 -6.93 22.93
CA TYR A 393 14.37 -7.67 21.80
C TYR A 393 14.90 -6.75 20.68
N PHE A 394 14.21 -5.65 20.38
CA PHE A 394 14.68 -4.66 19.41
C PHE A 394 16.02 -4.02 19.82
N ILE A 395 16.17 -3.68 21.10
CA ILE A 395 17.43 -3.15 21.66
C ILE A 395 18.54 -4.20 21.55
N TYR A 396 18.26 -5.46 21.90
CA TYR A 396 19.20 -6.56 21.75
C TYR A 396 19.68 -6.72 20.30
N LEU A 397 18.75 -6.70 19.32
CA LEU A 397 19.07 -6.78 17.90
C LEU A 397 19.99 -5.65 17.43
N PHE A 398 19.72 -4.41 17.86
CA PHE A 398 20.56 -3.26 17.55
C PHE A 398 21.98 -3.41 18.12
N ASN A 399 22.10 -3.87 19.37
CA ASN A 399 23.40 -4.09 20.00
C ASN A 399 24.19 -5.20 19.30
N LYS A 400 23.54 -6.30 18.89
CA LYS A 400 24.19 -7.37 18.11
C LYS A 400 24.58 -6.93 16.71
N LEU A 401 23.81 -6.05 16.07
CA LEU A 401 24.21 -5.44 14.80
C LEU A 401 25.53 -4.67 14.95
N ASN A 402 25.65 -3.84 15.99
CA ASN A 402 26.86 -3.08 16.27
C ASN A 402 28.04 -3.99 16.67
N GLU A 403 27.79 -5.01 17.49
CA GLU A 403 28.80 -6.00 17.90
C GLU A 403 29.43 -6.70 16.68
N TYR A 404 28.61 -7.22 15.77
CA TYR A 404 29.09 -7.90 14.56
C TYR A 404 29.78 -6.95 13.58
N THR A 405 29.28 -5.72 13.45
CA THR A 405 29.92 -4.69 12.64
C THR A 405 31.33 -4.37 13.18
N ASN A 406 31.45 -4.14 14.48
CA ASN A 406 32.72 -3.83 15.13
C ASN A 406 33.69 -5.01 15.05
N TYR A 407 33.20 -6.24 15.25
CA TYR A 407 34.02 -7.45 15.15
C TYR A 407 34.60 -7.65 13.75
N ILE A 408 33.77 -7.53 12.71
CA ILE A 408 34.20 -7.64 11.30
C ILE A 408 35.28 -6.59 11.00
N ASN A 409 35.05 -5.34 11.41
CA ASN A 409 35.99 -4.25 11.15
C ASN A 409 37.31 -4.39 11.92
N LEU A 410 37.28 -4.77 13.20
CA LEU A 410 38.48 -5.01 14.01
C LEU A 410 39.32 -6.14 13.41
N LYS A 411 38.72 -7.30 13.09
CA LYS A 411 39.44 -8.45 12.51
C LYS A 411 40.08 -8.17 11.15
N LEU A 412 39.43 -7.37 10.30
CA LEU A 412 39.96 -7.03 8.98
C LEU A 412 41.05 -5.94 9.03
N ASN A 413 40.98 -5.01 9.99
CA ASN A 413 41.99 -3.94 10.12
C ASN A 413 43.32 -4.43 10.70
N THR A 414 43.33 -5.53 11.45
CA THR A 414 44.54 -6.10 12.09
C THR A 414 45.23 -7.18 11.27
N SER A 415 44.55 -7.76 10.28
CA SER A 415 45.03 -8.91 9.50
C SER A 415 45.88 -8.54 8.27
N THR A 416 46.18 -7.25 8.06
CA THR A 416 46.94 -6.77 6.90
C THR A 416 48.42 -7.20 6.87
N ASN A 417 48.98 -7.79 7.94
CA ASN A 417 50.42 -8.03 8.04
C ASN A 417 50.93 -9.48 8.15
N ASN A 418 50.11 -10.55 8.12
CA ASN A 418 50.64 -11.93 8.07
C ASN A 418 49.58 -12.95 7.58
N PHE A 419 49.62 -13.32 6.29
CA PHE A 419 48.74 -14.35 5.70
C PHE A 419 49.41 -15.73 5.71
N ASN A 420 49.13 -16.58 6.72
CA ASN A 420 49.45 -18.01 6.74
C ASN A 420 48.16 -18.86 6.62
N THR A 421 48.17 -19.91 5.80
CA THR A 421 47.01 -20.42 5.04
C THR A 421 46.01 -21.33 5.77
N SER A 422 46.26 -21.84 6.98
CA SER A 422 45.31 -22.74 7.67
C SER A 422 44.34 -22.04 8.64
N ASN A 423 44.78 -20.98 9.33
CA ASN A 423 43.91 -20.17 10.22
C ASN A 423 42.94 -19.28 9.43
N ASN A 424 43.21 -19.05 8.14
CA ASN A 424 42.45 -18.11 7.31
C ASN A 424 41.06 -18.62 6.93
N ASN A 425 40.87 -19.93 6.70
CA ASN A 425 39.55 -20.46 6.35
C ASN A 425 38.56 -20.31 7.51
N MET A 426 39.00 -20.60 8.73
CA MET A 426 38.16 -20.51 9.92
C MET A 426 37.77 -19.06 10.23
N ILE A 427 38.71 -18.12 10.11
CA ILE A 427 38.44 -16.68 10.27
C ILE A 427 37.46 -16.18 9.20
N ASN A 428 37.63 -16.63 7.95
CA ASN A 428 36.72 -16.27 6.86
C ASN A 428 35.31 -16.81 7.10
N ASP A 429 35.19 -18.05 7.57
CA ASP A 429 33.91 -18.67 7.90
C ASP A 429 33.20 -17.91 9.03
N GLU A 430 33.90 -17.49 10.08
CA GLU A 430 33.32 -16.66 11.15
C GLU A 430 32.81 -15.30 10.65
N LEU A 431 33.60 -14.60 9.83
CA LEU A 431 33.19 -13.31 9.25
C LEU A 431 31.93 -13.48 8.38
N ASN A 432 31.88 -14.57 7.61
CA ASN A 432 30.74 -14.91 6.75
C ASN A 432 29.48 -15.26 7.57
N ILE A 433 29.63 -16.01 8.66
CA ILE A 433 28.53 -16.34 9.58
C ILE A 433 28.01 -15.07 10.27
N CYS A 434 28.89 -14.18 10.73
CA CYS A 434 28.51 -12.89 11.30
C CYS A 434 27.69 -12.05 10.30
N PHE A 435 28.18 -11.90 9.06
CA PHE A 435 27.50 -11.14 8.02
C PHE A 435 26.14 -11.75 7.64
N TYR A 436 26.05 -13.08 7.55
CA TYR A 436 24.78 -13.78 7.30
C TYR A 436 23.75 -13.49 8.40
N ASN A 437 24.17 -13.49 9.67
CA ASN A 437 23.31 -13.19 10.80
C ASN A 437 22.93 -11.71 10.90
N MET A 438 23.79 -10.77 10.49
CA MET A 438 23.43 -9.36 10.37
C MET A 438 22.23 -9.13 9.44
N ASN A 439 22.13 -9.86 8.34
CA ASN A 439 20.97 -9.79 7.46
C ASN A 439 19.68 -10.28 8.17
N SER A 440 19.76 -11.37 8.92
CA SER A 440 18.64 -11.88 9.73
C SER A 440 18.23 -10.89 10.83
N ILE A 441 19.19 -10.17 11.42
CA ILE A 441 18.93 -9.10 12.40
C ILE A 441 18.13 -7.97 11.75
N LEU A 442 18.56 -7.46 10.60
CA LEU A 442 17.84 -6.39 9.89
C LEU A 442 16.41 -6.80 9.50
N MET A 443 16.19 -8.07 9.10
CA MET A 443 14.84 -8.57 8.83
C MET A 443 13.94 -8.51 10.07
N ASN A 444 14.46 -8.87 11.24
CA ASN A 444 13.72 -8.78 12.50
C ASN A 444 13.44 -7.31 12.88
N MET A 445 14.46 -6.44 12.81
CA MET A 445 14.32 -5.01 13.09
C MET A 445 13.28 -4.35 12.18
N HIS A 446 13.25 -4.69 10.88
CA HIS A 446 12.24 -4.18 9.96
C HIS A 446 10.82 -4.54 10.38
N VAL A 447 10.59 -5.78 10.82
CA VAL A 447 9.27 -6.21 11.29
C VAL A 447 8.88 -5.53 12.59
N PHE A 448 9.84 -5.32 13.51
CA PHE A 448 9.62 -4.53 14.72
C PHE A 448 9.22 -3.07 14.38
N LEU A 449 9.98 -2.38 13.52
CA LEU A 449 9.67 -1.00 13.11
C LEU A 449 8.28 -0.91 12.48
N LYS A 450 7.88 -1.94 11.75
CA LYS A 450 6.53 -2.08 11.20
C LYS A 450 5.45 -2.32 12.24
N ILE A 451 5.75 -3.02 13.34
CA ILE A 451 4.85 -3.16 14.49
C ILE A 451 4.70 -1.80 15.16
N PHE A 452 5.83 -1.16 15.47
CA PHE A 452 5.91 0.18 16.05
C PHE A 452 5.10 1.20 15.24
N TYR A 453 5.27 1.23 13.92
CA TYR A 453 4.50 2.07 13.00
C TYR A 453 2.98 1.82 13.11
N ASN A 454 2.52 0.56 13.08
CA ASN A 454 1.08 0.27 13.14
C ASN A 454 0.45 0.62 14.49
N ILE A 455 1.21 0.53 15.59
CA ILE A 455 0.75 0.94 16.92
C ILE A 455 0.57 2.47 16.94
N ASN A 456 1.60 3.22 16.55
CA ASN A 456 1.57 4.69 16.55
C ASN A 456 0.58 5.30 15.55
N MET A 457 0.13 4.55 14.54
CA MET A 457 -0.97 4.95 13.67
C MET A 457 -2.32 5.04 14.40
N ILE A 458 -2.49 4.29 15.48
CA ILE A 458 -3.73 4.21 16.28
C ILE A 458 -3.62 5.14 17.48
N ASP A 459 -2.57 4.95 18.29
CA ASP A 459 -2.28 5.74 19.49
C ASP A 459 -0.80 5.67 19.87
N LEU A 460 -0.28 6.65 20.62
CA LEU A 460 1.06 6.63 21.19
C LEU A 460 1.00 6.05 22.61
N PRO A 461 1.58 4.86 22.87
CA PRO A 461 1.62 4.30 24.22
C PRO A 461 2.52 5.12 25.15
N GLU A 462 2.05 5.37 26.39
CA GLU A 462 2.84 6.00 27.47
C GLU A 462 4.22 5.34 27.63
N TYR A 463 4.28 4.00 27.53
CA TYR A 463 5.52 3.26 27.60
C TYR A 463 6.52 3.61 26.48
N TYR A 464 6.06 3.90 25.27
CA TYR A 464 6.97 4.31 24.20
C TYR A 464 7.44 5.75 24.41
N GLU A 465 6.55 6.64 24.82
CA GLU A 465 6.89 8.03 25.17
C GLU A 465 7.99 8.09 26.24
N ASP A 466 7.84 7.33 27.33
CA ASP A 466 8.82 7.21 28.42
C ASP A 466 10.21 6.75 27.95
N ASN A 467 10.30 6.10 26.79
CA ASN A 467 11.53 5.51 26.26
C ASN A 467 11.99 6.14 24.93
N PHE A 468 11.47 7.33 24.57
CA PHE A 468 11.85 8.03 23.33
C PHE A 468 13.35 8.29 23.20
N ASP A 469 14.05 8.66 24.28
CA ASP A 469 15.51 8.85 24.26
C ASP A 469 16.25 7.66 23.64
N ILE A 470 15.82 6.44 23.97
CA ILE A 470 16.43 5.20 23.50
C ILE A 470 16.07 4.94 22.04
N PHE A 471 14.78 5.04 21.70
CA PHE A 471 14.31 4.82 20.32
C PHE A 471 14.94 5.81 19.34
N PHE A 472 14.94 7.10 19.66
CA PHE A 472 15.48 8.14 18.78
C PHE A 472 17.00 8.06 18.65
N ASN A 473 17.73 7.60 19.69
CA ASN A 473 19.17 7.32 19.56
C ASN A 473 19.45 6.15 18.59
N ILE A 474 18.65 5.08 18.67
CA ILE A 474 18.72 3.96 17.74
C ILE A 474 18.37 4.42 16.31
N PHE A 475 17.31 5.21 16.16
CA PHE A 475 16.90 5.76 14.86
C PHE A 475 18.00 6.64 14.26
N TYR A 476 18.60 7.54 15.05
CA TYR A 476 19.73 8.36 14.64
C TYR A 476 20.88 7.51 14.09
N THR A 477 21.29 6.49 14.84
CA THR A 477 22.41 5.62 14.47
C THR A 477 22.12 4.80 13.21
N LEU A 478 20.91 4.23 13.08
CA LEU A 478 20.52 3.45 11.91
C LEU A 478 20.33 4.29 10.64
N LEU A 479 19.85 5.53 10.78
CA LEU A 479 19.73 6.45 9.64
C LEU A 479 21.10 6.79 9.05
N LEU A 480 22.12 6.95 9.91
CA LEU A 480 23.50 7.24 9.54
C LEU A 480 24.34 6.00 9.23
N TYR A 481 23.80 4.80 9.42
CA TYR A 481 24.51 3.55 9.12
C TYR A 481 24.64 3.40 7.60
N ASP A 482 25.88 3.43 7.10
CA ASP A 482 26.20 3.32 5.67
C ASP A 482 26.87 1.99 5.33
N GLU A 483 26.69 1.53 4.09
CA GLU A 483 27.36 0.32 3.56
C GLU A 483 28.89 0.45 3.64
N ASP A 484 29.42 1.67 3.53
CA ASP A 484 30.85 1.97 3.55
C ASP A 484 31.54 1.47 4.84
N ILE A 485 30.79 1.33 5.94
CA ILE A 485 31.29 0.78 7.21
C ILE A 485 31.79 -0.66 7.03
N LEU A 486 31.23 -1.42 6.07
CA LEU A 486 31.62 -2.80 5.76
C LEU A 486 32.44 -2.91 4.45
N ASN A 487 32.93 -1.79 3.90
CA ASN A 487 33.65 -1.80 2.61
C ASN A 487 34.90 -2.69 2.65
N ASN A 488 35.62 -2.71 3.78
CA ASN A 488 36.77 -3.59 3.97
C ASN A 488 36.39 -5.08 3.86
N TYR A 489 35.22 -5.45 4.39
CA TYR A 489 34.69 -6.82 4.26
C TYR A 489 34.27 -7.14 2.82
N TYR A 490 33.64 -6.21 2.10
CA TYR A 490 33.29 -6.42 0.70
C TYR A 490 34.52 -6.53 -0.21
N ASN A 491 35.56 -5.73 0.04
CA ASN A 491 36.84 -5.83 -0.66
C ASN A 491 37.50 -7.19 -0.39
N HIS A 492 37.49 -7.63 0.87
CA HIS A 492 37.97 -8.95 1.26
C HIS A 492 37.20 -10.09 0.60
N LEU A 493 35.86 -10.00 0.53
CA LEU A 493 35.00 -10.96 -0.17
C LEU A 493 35.31 -11.01 -1.68
N HIS A 494 35.60 -9.86 -2.29
CA HIS A 494 36.03 -9.77 -3.69
C HIS A 494 37.42 -10.38 -3.91
N LEU A 495 38.36 -10.17 -2.99
CA LEU A 495 39.69 -10.79 -3.03
C LEU A 495 39.59 -12.32 -2.99
N ILE A 496 38.77 -12.88 -2.08
CA ILE A 496 38.50 -14.32 -2.01
C ILE A 496 37.94 -14.83 -3.35
N LYS A 497 37.02 -14.10 -3.97
CA LYS A 497 36.47 -14.42 -5.31
C LYS A 497 37.54 -14.47 -6.39
N THR A 498 38.51 -13.56 -6.36
CA THR A 498 39.61 -13.52 -7.33
C THR A 498 40.64 -14.62 -7.09
N VAL A 499 40.97 -14.93 -5.83
CA VAL A 499 41.90 -15.99 -5.45
C VAL A 499 41.35 -17.37 -5.80
N LEU A 500 40.06 -17.63 -5.55
CA LEU A 500 39.39 -18.88 -5.94
C LEU A 500 39.25 -19.06 -7.45
N LYS A 501 39.24 -17.96 -8.22
CA LYS A 501 39.29 -18.02 -9.69
C LYS A 501 40.71 -18.18 -10.24
N GLY A 502 41.74 -17.82 -9.47
CA GLY A 502 43.14 -17.87 -9.86
C GLY A 502 43.86 -19.20 -9.54
N SER A 503 43.21 -20.15 -8.87
CA SER A 503 43.80 -21.45 -8.52
C SER A 503 43.67 -22.52 -9.61
N ALA A 504 43.65 -22.10 -10.87
CA ALA A 504 43.92 -22.96 -12.02
C ALA A 504 45.05 -22.31 -12.82
N VAL A 505 46.15 -23.06 -12.99
CA VAL A 505 47.38 -22.78 -13.76
C VAL A 505 48.63 -22.44 -12.92
N ALA A 506 49.65 -23.29 -13.10
CA ALA A 506 50.99 -23.26 -12.49
C ALA A 506 51.89 -22.13 -13.04
N PRO A 507 53.07 -21.85 -12.44
CA PRO A 507 53.71 -20.54 -12.49
C PRO A 507 54.69 -20.37 -13.66
N ALA A 508 54.75 -19.17 -14.26
CA ALA A 508 55.95 -18.65 -14.93
C ALA A 508 55.83 -17.14 -15.25
N GLY A 509 56.87 -16.38 -14.89
CA GLY A 509 57.46 -15.34 -15.75
C GLY A 509 56.85 -13.94 -15.74
N ALA A 510 57.61 -12.99 -15.20
CA ALA A 510 57.42 -11.55 -15.36
C ALA A 510 57.42 -11.11 -16.84
N LEU A 511 56.55 -10.15 -17.22
CA LEU A 511 56.83 -9.04 -18.14
C LEU A 511 55.61 -8.12 -18.37
N ASN A 512 55.93 -6.88 -18.74
CA ASN A 512 55.14 -5.65 -18.74
C ASN A 512 54.00 -5.55 -19.77
N ASN A 513 53.10 -4.61 -19.49
CA ASN A 513 52.33 -3.71 -20.38
C ASN A 513 52.00 -4.18 -21.82
N MET A 514 50.71 -4.26 -22.15
CA MET A 514 50.09 -3.39 -23.18
C MET A 514 48.56 -3.59 -23.26
N ASN A 515 47.87 -2.47 -23.43
CA ASN A 515 46.46 -2.36 -23.80
C ASN A 515 46.15 -3.07 -25.13
N ARG A 516 45.02 -3.78 -25.19
CA ARG A 516 44.18 -3.84 -26.40
C ARG A 516 42.72 -4.14 -26.07
N SER A 517 41.90 -3.20 -26.50
CA SER A 517 40.44 -3.17 -26.58
C SER A 517 39.86 -4.13 -27.62
N MET A 518 38.65 -4.65 -27.38
CA MET A 518 37.53 -4.93 -28.31
C MET A 518 36.58 -5.94 -27.61
N SER A 519 35.50 -5.51 -26.97
CA SER A 519 34.14 -5.32 -27.53
C SER A 519 33.55 -6.57 -28.19
N ILE A 520 32.44 -7.07 -27.65
CA ILE A 520 31.20 -7.41 -28.37
C ILE A 520 30.10 -7.74 -27.33
N MET A 521 29.08 -6.86 -27.31
CA MET A 521 27.62 -7.09 -27.19
C MET A 521 27.18 -8.58 -27.20
N SER A 522 26.12 -9.06 -26.54
CA SER A 522 24.76 -8.53 -26.66
C SER A 522 23.75 -9.37 -25.84
N THR A 523 22.78 -8.66 -25.27
CA THR A 523 21.33 -8.93 -25.23
C THR A 523 20.83 -10.35 -24.94
N ILE A 524 20.25 -10.47 -23.75
CA ILE A 524 19.17 -11.38 -23.40
C ILE A 524 17.93 -11.02 -24.23
N HIS A 525 17.41 -11.97 -24.99
CA HIS A 525 16.04 -11.94 -25.52
C HIS A 525 15.33 -13.22 -25.11
N ASN A 526 14.32 -13.05 -24.26
CA ASN A 526 13.29 -14.05 -24.00
C ASN A 526 12.38 -14.12 -25.23
N ASN A 527 12.17 -15.32 -25.77
CA ASN A 527 10.98 -15.64 -26.55
C ASN A 527 10.48 -17.02 -26.14
N ASN A 528 9.24 -17.05 -25.66
CA ASN A 528 8.43 -18.25 -25.58
C ASN A 528 8.02 -18.67 -27.00
N ASN A 529 8.16 -19.95 -27.36
CA ASN A 529 7.12 -20.68 -28.08
C ASN A 529 7.39 -22.19 -28.18
N ASN A 530 6.26 -22.90 -28.22
CA ASN A 530 6.02 -24.33 -28.14
C ASN A 530 6.59 -25.22 -29.27
N ASN A 531 6.59 -26.52 -28.95
CA ASN A 531 6.30 -27.71 -29.79
C ASN A 531 7.44 -28.57 -30.37
N ASN A 532 7.44 -29.81 -29.83
CA ASN A 532 7.44 -31.14 -30.47
C ASN A 532 8.68 -31.73 -31.17
N ASN A 533 9.02 -32.92 -30.64
CA ASN A 533 9.39 -34.19 -31.31
C ASN A 533 10.55 -34.20 -32.32
N ASN A 534 11.62 -34.94 -32.02
CA ASN A 534 11.74 -36.37 -32.37
C ASN A 534 13.17 -36.92 -32.15
N ASN A 535 13.22 -38.08 -31.47
CA ASN A 535 13.98 -39.31 -31.75
C ASN A 535 15.48 -39.35 -32.09
N ASN A 536 16.14 -40.19 -31.27
CA ASN A 536 16.93 -41.40 -31.60
C ASN A 536 18.47 -41.39 -31.50
N ASN A 537 18.93 -42.29 -30.61
CA ASN A 537 20.02 -43.29 -30.69
C ASN A 537 21.47 -42.77 -30.84
N ASN A 538 22.49 -43.28 -30.14
CA ASN A 538 22.79 -44.67 -29.75
C ASN A 538 23.97 -44.74 -28.72
N ASN A 539 23.86 -45.67 -27.77
CA ASN A 539 24.84 -46.62 -27.21
C ASN A 539 26.36 -46.29 -27.11
N ASN A 540 26.99 -46.46 -25.93
CA ASN A 540 27.51 -47.76 -25.47
C ASN A 540 28.16 -47.75 -24.06
N ASN A 541 28.13 -48.94 -23.45
CA ASN A 541 28.46 -49.37 -22.07
C ASN A 541 29.92 -49.21 -21.60
N ASN A 542 30.13 -49.06 -20.28
CA ASN A 542 30.63 -50.17 -19.42
C ASN A 542 30.66 -49.86 -17.92
N ASN A 543 30.25 -50.88 -17.15
CA ASN A 543 30.20 -51.01 -15.70
C ASN A 543 31.57 -50.93 -15.02
N ASN A 544 31.61 -50.36 -13.80
CA ASN A 544 32.07 -51.14 -12.64
C ASN A 544 31.60 -50.52 -11.30
N ASN A 545 30.87 -51.36 -10.56
CA ASN A 545 30.49 -51.18 -9.16
C ASN A 545 31.72 -51.32 -8.24
N ASN A 546 31.85 -50.39 -7.29
CA ASN A 546 32.04 -50.65 -5.85
C ASN A 546 32.71 -49.42 -5.23
N ASN A 547 32.01 -48.75 -4.29
CA ASN A 547 32.53 -48.57 -2.94
C ASN A 547 31.52 -47.83 -2.04
N ASN A 548 30.95 -48.62 -1.13
CA ASN A 548 30.70 -48.31 0.28
C ASN A 548 30.20 -46.90 0.62
N ASN A 549 28.88 -46.79 0.66
CA ASN A 549 28.17 -45.89 1.56
C ASN A 549 28.47 -46.25 3.01
N ASN A 550 29.31 -45.46 3.67
CA ASN A 550 29.26 -45.28 5.11
C ASN A 550 28.81 -43.85 5.38
N MET A 551 27.51 -43.70 5.64
CA MET A 551 26.95 -42.52 6.26
C MET A 551 27.62 -42.30 7.62
N LYS A 552 28.34 -41.18 7.74
CA LYS A 552 28.62 -40.53 9.03
C LYS A 552 27.79 -39.26 9.10
N ASN A 553 26.90 -39.22 10.09
CA ASN A 553 26.17 -38.04 10.56
C ASN A 553 27.05 -36.79 10.50
N THR A 554 26.70 -35.86 9.60
CA THR A 554 27.29 -34.52 9.50
C THR A 554 26.17 -33.53 9.18
N PHE A 555 25.21 -33.41 10.11
CA PHE A 555 24.39 -32.20 10.22
C PHE A 555 25.15 -31.20 11.10
N GLY A 556 25.88 -30.31 10.46
CA GLY A 556 26.65 -29.24 11.09
C GLY A 556 27.63 -28.67 10.07
N ASN A 557 27.51 -27.36 9.81
CA ASN A 557 28.19 -26.57 8.77
C ASN A 557 27.56 -26.66 7.37
N SER A 558 26.54 -25.83 7.15
CA SER A 558 26.27 -25.31 5.81
C SER A 558 27.48 -24.48 5.37
N ASN A 559 28.35 -25.04 4.52
CA ASN A 559 29.39 -24.28 3.84
C ASN A 559 28.69 -23.19 3.00
N VAL A 560 28.61 -21.96 3.54
CA VAL A 560 27.98 -20.82 2.86
C VAL A 560 28.73 -20.58 1.56
N THR A 561 28.08 -20.77 0.42
CA THR A 561 28.77 -20.61 -0.87
C THR A 561 29.03 -19.13 -1.15
N LEU A 562 30.10 -18.83 -1.88
CA LEU A 562 30.45 -17.44 -2.24
C LEU A 562 29.33 -16.73 -3.04
N ASN A 563 28.54 -17.47 -3.82
CA ASN A 563 27.38 -16.93 -4.53
C ASN A 563 26.24 -16.57 -3.58
N ASP A 564 26.05 -17.32 -2.50
CA ASP A 564 25.05 -17.01 -1.47
C ASP A 564 25.44 -15.76 -0.69
N LEU A 565 26.74 -15.53 -0.45
CA LEU A 565 27.24 -14.31 0.20
C LEU A 565 27.03 -13.05 -0.65
N LEU A 566 27.23 -13.13 -1.96
CA LEU A 566 26.95 -12.02 -2.87
C LEU A 566 25.44 -11.69 -2.93
N LYS A 567 24.57 -12.70 -2.94
CA LYS A 567 23.12 -12.49 -2.79
C LYS A 567 22.77 -11.91 -1.42
N CYS A 568 23.43 -12.38 -0.36
CA CYS A 568 23.24 -11.84 0.99
C CYS A 568 23.66 -10.37 1.08
N LYS A 569 24.68 -9.95 0.33
CA LYS A 569 25.07 -8.52 0.22
C LYS A 569 23.93 -7.68 -0.36
N GLU A 570 23.36 -8.08 -1.49
CA GLU A 570 22.22 -7.35 -2.08
C GLU A 570 21.02 -7.33 -1.15
N HIS A 571 20.71 -8.46 -0.50
CA HIS A 571 19.63 -8.54 0.48
C HIS A 571 19.87 -7.69 1.72
N PHE A 572 21.10 -7.61 2.22
CA PHE A 572 21.49 -6.76 3.34
C PHE A 572 21.21 -5.29 3.01
N ASN A 573 21.66 -4.81 1.85
CA ASN A 573 21.42 -3.43 1.40
C ASN A 573 19.92 -3.14 1.26
N GLN A 574 19.17 -4.04 0.62
CA GLN A 574 17.72 -3.90 0.50
C GLN A 574 17.02 -3.87 1.86
N ASN A 575 17.46 -4.67 2.83
CA ASN A 575 16.87 -4.73 4.16
C ASN A 575 17.26 -3.51 5.01
N LEU A 576 18.46 -2.97 4.85
CA LEU A 576 18.89 -1.72 5.46
C LEU A 576 18.05 -0.54 4.95
N ILE A 577 17.90 -0.39 3.64
CA ILE A 577 17.05 0.65 3.02
C ILE A 577 15.60 0.51 3.52
N LYS A 578 15.07 -0.71 3.58
CA LYS A 578 13.74 -0.98 4.13
C LYS A 578 13.59 -0.53 5.59
N CYS A 579 14.61 -0.73 6.43
CA CYS A 579 14.61 -0.24 7.80
C CYS A 579 14.65 1.29 7.85
N LYS A 580 15.53 1.94 7.07
CA LYS A 580 15.62 3.41 6.97
C LYS A 580 14.28 4.03 6.55
N ILE A 581 13.62 3.48 5.52
CA ILE A 581 12.28 3.93 5.09
C ILE A 581 11.27 3.85 6.24
N MET A 582 11.20 2.73 6.95
CA MET A 582 10.25 2.59 8.06
C MET A 582 10.56 3.51 9.24
N ILE A 583 11.83 3.77 9.54
CA ILE A 583 12.21 4.75 10.56
C ILE A 583 11.73 6.15 10.16
N ILE A 584 11.95 6.55 8.90
CA ILE A 584 11.48 7.84 8.37
C ILE A 584 9.96 7.95 8.45
N ASP A 585 9.25 6.88 8.10
CA ASP A 585 7.79 6.83 8.19
C ASP A 585 7.29 6.94 9.63
N VAL A 586 7.96 6.28 10.58
CA VAL A 586 7.68 6.43 12.01
C VAL A 586 7.90 7.87 12.47
N ILE A 587 9.04 8.48 12.12
CA ILE A 587 9.35 9.88 12.48
C ILE A 587 8.29 10.82 11.89
N LYS A 588 7.87 10.57 10.64
CA LYS A 588 6.81 11.35 9.99
C LYS A 588 5.50 11.27 10.77
N ILE A 589 5.04 10.09 11.17
CA ILE A 589 3.81 9.96 11.98
C ILE A 589 3.93 10.72 13.29
N LEU A 590 5.04 10.51 14.00
CA LEU A 590 5.28 11.18 15.28
C LEU A 590 5.23 12.70 15.10
N SER A 591 5.79 13.22 13.99
CA SER A 591 5.75 14.63 13.67
C SER A 591 4.37 15.19 13.28
N GLU A 592 3.45 14.35 12.80
CA GLU A 592 2.11 14.79 12.37
C GLU A 592 1.09 14.66 13.50
N ASN A 593 1.12 13.55 14.22
CA ASN A 593 0.09 13.16 15.19
C ASN A 593 0.45 13.43 16.66
N TYR A 594 1.75 13.38 17.04
CA TYR A 594 2.22 13.48 18.43
C TYR A 594 3.29 14.57 18.56
N GLN A 595 2.88 15.79 18.27
CA GLN A 595 3.77 16.94 18.09
C GLN A 595 4.42 17.38 19.40
N ASP A 596 3.69 17.31 20.52
CA ASP A 596 4.15 17.81 21.80
C ASP A 596 5.27 16.96 22.41
N GLU A 597 5.11 15.64 22.32
CA GLU A 597 5.99 14.62 22.88
C GLU A 597 7.25 14.46 22.02
N SER A 598 7.11 14.55 20.69
CA SER A 598 8.20 14.23 19.75
C SER A 598 9.08 15.43 19.35
N LYS A 599 8.65 16.68 19.58
CA LYS A 599 9.28 17.89 19.01
C LYS A 599 10.80 18.00 19.19
N ILE A 600 11.30 17.76 20.42
CA ILE A 600 12.74 17.91 20.73
C ILE A 600 13.56 16.86 19.97
N TYR A 601 13.03 15.64 19.86
CA TYR A 601 13.71 14.52 19.22
C TYR A 601 13.73 14.64 17.70
N VAL A 602 12.60 15.00 17.10
CA VAL A 602 12.48 15.19 15.64
C VAL A 602 13.44 16.29 15.17
N ILE A 603 13.52 17.41 15.91
CA ILE A 603 14.43 18.52 15.57
C ILE A 603 15.89 18.06 15.53
N LYS A 604 16.33 17.24 16.50
CA LYS A 604 17.70 16.68 16.51
C LYS A 604 18.01 15.78 15.32
N LEU A 605 16.99 15.14 14.73
CA LEU A 605 17.16 14.25 13.57
C LEU A 605 17.18 14.97 12.22
N ILE A 606 16.76 16.24 12.13
CA ILE A 606 16.67 16.97 10.85
C ILE A 606 17.99 16.97 10.09
N CYS A 607 19.12 17.17 10.78
CA CYS A 607 20.45 17.12 10.16
C CYS A 607 20.76 15.75 9.55
N SER A 608 20.43 14.66 10.25
CA SER A 608 20.61 13.29 9.74
C SER A 608 19.70 13.00 8.55
N LEU A 609 18.44 13.46 8.60
CA LEU A 609 17.50 13.34 7.50
C LEU A 609 18.00 14.12 6.27
N ILE A 610 18.58 15.30 6.45
CA ILE A 610 19.17 16.06 5.33
C ILE A 610 20.43 15.38 4.80
N GLN A 611 21.27 14.79 5.66
CA GLN A 611 22.45 14.04 5.22
C GLN A 611 22.11 12.86 4.30
N ILE A 612 20.97 12.20 4.53
CA ILE A 612 20.45 11.14 3.64
C ILE A 612 20.23 11.68 2.22
N LEU A 613 19.79 12.93 2.05
CA LEU A 613 19.62 13.52 0.71
C LEU A 613 20.94 13.62 -0.06
N TYR A 614 22.08 13.74 0.62
CA TYR A 614 23.40 13.84 -0.03
C TYR A 614 24.02 12.46 -0.32
N LYS A 615 23.90 11.52 0.62
CA LYS A 615 24.59 10.23 0.55
C LYS A 615 23.84 9.19 -0.27
N GLU A 616 22.52 9.12 -0.10
CA GLU A 616 21.72 8.01 -0.63
C GLU A 616 21.18 8.31 -2.04
N LYS A 617 21.10 7.26 -2.87
CA LYS A 617 20.60 7.34 -4.26
C LYS A 617 19.28 6.62 -4.48
N ASP A 618 18.80 5.87 -3.50
CA ASP A 618 17.55 5.10 -3.63
C ASP A 618 16.33 6.02 -3.78
N LYS A 619 15.58 5.83 -4.87
CA LYS A 619 14.42 6.66 -5.22
C LYS A 619 13.34 6.64 -4.14
N ILE A 620 13.04 5.46 -3.60
CA ILE A 620 11.94 5.27 -2.65
C ILE A 620 12.32 5.91 -1.33
N LEU A 621 13.55 5.69 -0.85
CA LEU A 621 14.05 6.29 0.39
C LEU A 621 13.99 7.82 0.35
N LEU A 622 14.47 8.45 -0.74
CA LEU A 622 14.47 9.90 -0.90
C LEU A 622 13.05 10.48 -0.89
N CYS A 623 12.07 9.83 -1.55
CA CYS A 623 10.68 10.28 -1.55
C CYS A 623 10.07 10.29 -0.15
N HIS A 624 10.26 9.22 0.63
CA HIS A 624 9.76 9.16 2.01
C HIS A 624 10.47 10.20 2.89
N ASN A 625 11.77 10.39 2.70
CA ASN A 625 12.56 11.38 3.44
C ASN A 625 12.09 12.82 3.19
N TYR A 626 11.82 13.21 1.94
CA TYR A 626 11.29 14.54 1.63
C TYR A 626 9.91 14.78 2.26
N ASN A 627 9.06 13.76 2.27
CA ASN A 627 7.76 13.85 2.93
C ASN A 627 7.93 14.04 4.46
N CYS A 628 8.84 13.29 5.08
CA CYS A 628 9.16 13.44 6.52
C CYS A 628 9.75 14.81 6.84
N LEU A 629 10.69 15.31 6.04
CA LEU A 629 11.26 16.65 6.19
C LEU A 629 10.18 17.73 6.06
N SER A 630 9.24 17.57 5.13
CA SER A 630 8.10 18.49 5.00
C SER A 630 7.21 18.50 6.24
N SER A 631 6.95 17.33 6.83
CA SER A 631 6.20 17.21 8.09
C SER A 631 6.97 17.81 9.28
N SER A 632 8.30 17.67 9.31
CA SER A 632 9.14 18.29 10.35
C SER A 632 9.10 19.82 10.34
N ILE A 633 9.05 20.45 9.16
CA ILE A 633 8.88 21.91 9.02
C ILE A 633 7.53 22.34 9.57
N LYS A 634 6.46 21.61 9.22
CA LYS A 634 5.11 21.90 9.73
C LYS A 634 5.05 21.78 11.25
N LEU A 635 5.67 20.74 11.83
CA LEU A 635 5.77 20.59 13.29
C LEU A 635 6.44 21.82 13.93
N ILE A 636 7.56 22.30 13.38
CA ILE A 636 8.27 23.47 13.93
C ILE A 636 7.36 24.70 13.94
N HIS A 637 6.61 24.92 12.85
CA HIS A 637 5.68 26.03 12.74
C HIS A 637 4.48 25.89 13.70
N HIS A 638 3.81 24.73 13.72
CA HIS A 638 2.67 24.46 14.60
C HIS A 638 3.03 24.59 16.09
N MET A 639 4.24 24.18 16.46
CA MET A 639 4.73 24.27 17.85
C MET A 639 5.39 25.61 18.19
N ASN A 640 5.37 26.60 17.29
CA ASN A 640 6.02 27.91 17.44
C ASN A 640 7.52 27.81 17.81
N LEU A 641 8.20 26.77 17.32
CA LEU A 641 9.62 26.50 17.58
C LEU A 641 10.56 27.22 16.61
N GLU A 642 10.04 28.17 15.83
CA GLU A 642 10.82 28.98 14.90
C GLU A 642 11.98 29.70 15.58
N LYS A 643 11.84 30.04 16.87
CA LYS A 643 12.86 30.69 17.71
C LYS A 643 13.70 29.73 18.55
N ASN A 644 13.54 28.42 18.45
CA ASN A 644 14.36 27.44 19.17
C ASN A 644 15.78 27.35 18.59
N ASP A 645 16.83 27.33 19.41
CA ASP A 645 18.23 27.24 18.97
C ASP A 645 18.56 25.91 18.29
N LEU A 646 17.81 24.85 18.61
CA LEU A 646 17.97 23.56 17.96
C LEU A 646 17.39 23.52 16.54
N ASN A 647 16.60 24.51 16.12
CA ASN A 647 16.00 24.54 14.78
C ASN A 647 17.06 24.87 13.71
N PRO A 648 17.44 23.92 12.85
CA PRO A 648 18.50 24.15 11.88
C PRO A 648 18.04 25.03 10.71
N TYR A 649 16.73 25.17 10.46
CA TYR A 649 16.20 25.99 9.36
C TYR A 649 16.30 27.50 9.61
N LYS A 650 16.71 27.92 10.80
CA LYS A 650 17.05 29.33 11.07
C LYS A 650 18.34 29.77 10.42
N ASP A 651 19.29 28.85 10.28
CA ASP A 651 20.62 29.16 9.80
C ASP A 651 20.59 29.33 8.27
N LYS A 652 21.07 30.50 7.82
CA LYS A 652 21.07 30.87 6.41
C LYS A 652 21.97 29.93 5.58
N GLU A 653 23.16 29.61 6.08
CA GLU A 653 24.11 28.73 5.37
C GLU A 653 23.56 27.31 5.23
N PHE A 654 22.90 26.83 6.29
CA PHE A 654 22.22 25.54 6.28
C PHE A 654 21.10 25.47 5.23
N VAL A 655 20.19 26.46 5.24
CA VAL A 655 19.08 26.52 4.28
C VAL A 655 19.59 26.65 2.85
N GLU A 656 20.66 27.41 2.62
CA GLU A 656 21.27 27.56 1.29
C GLU A 656 21.78 26.23 0.73
N LYS A 657 22.52 25.45 1.53
CA LYS A 657 22.98 24.10 1.14
C LYS A 657 21.80 23.18 0.85
N VAL A 658 20.78 23.16 1.72
CA VAL A 658 19.58 22.34 1.53
C VAL A 658 18.88 22.71 0.21
N ILE A 659 18.69 23.99 -0.05
CA ILE A 659 18.08 24.47 -1.29
C ILE A 659 18.91 24.04 -2.50
N GLU A 660 20.24 24.18 -2.47
CA GLU A 660 21.10 23.72 -3.57
C GLU A 660 20.89 22.23 -3.89
N ARG A 661 20.82 21.38 -2.87
CA ARG A 661 20.63 19.94 -3.04
C ARG A 661 19.24 19.60 -3.58
N VAL A 662 18.19 20.24 -3.05
CA VAL A 662 16.80 20.09 -3.51
C VAL A 662 16.68 20.51 -4.97
N LEU A 663 17.30 21.63 -5.32
CA LEU A 663 17.32 22.17 -6.66
C LEU A 663 17.94 21.22 -7.68
N ASN A 664 18.96 20.44 -7.30
CA ASN A 664 19.52 19.38 -8.15
C ASN A 664 18.55 18.21 -8.39
N HIS A 665 17.71 17.89 -7.40
CA HIS A 665 16.67 16.85 -7.51
C HIS A 665 15.44 17.28 -8.29
N ILE A 666 15.21 18.59 -8.39
CA ILE A 666 14.11 19.12 -9.19
C ILE A 666 14.44 19.03 -10.69
N ARG A 667 15.69 19.16 -11.14
CA ARG A 667 16.02 19.23 -12.59
C ARG A 667 15.45 18.06 -13.41
N LEU A 668 14.90 18.39 -14.59
CA LEU A 668 14.49 17.41 -15.58
C LEU A 668 15.69 16.60 -16.08
N LYS A 669 15.49 15.30 -16.23
CA LYS A 669 16.43 14.36 -16.85
C LYS A 669 15.89 13.94 -18.21
N ASN A 670 16.75 13.38 -19.08
CA ASN A 670 16.35 12.93 -20.41
C ASN A 670 15.20 11.90 -20.38
N ILE A 671 15.22 10.99 -19.39
CA ILE A 671 14.15 10.00 -19.18
C ILE A 671 12.81 10.70 -18.91
N ASP A 672 12.80 11.78 -18.12
CA ASP A 672 11.58 12.52 -17.81
C ASP A 672 11.04 13.22 -19.07
N ILE A 673 11.92 13.66 -19.97
CA ILE A 673 11.55 14.31 -21.23
C ILE A 673 10.88 13.31 -22.17
N ASP A 674 11.47 12.13 -22.34
CA ASP A 674 10.92 11.07 -23.18
C ASP A 674 9.52 10.65 -22.67
N GLU A 675 9.38 10.46 -21.35
CA GLU A 675 8.08 10.17 -20.71
C GLU A 675 7.04 11.27 -20.96
N ILE A 676 7.43 12.56 -20.93
CA ILE A 676 6.51 13.69 -21.17
C ILE A 676 6.04 13.72 -22.63
N ILE A 677 6.90 13.36 -23.59
CA ILE A 677 6.61 13.42 -25.03
C ILE A 677 5.72 12.25 -25.48
N GLU A 678 5.89 11.09 -24.86
CA GLU A 678 5.13 9.86 -25.08
C GLU A 678 3.92 9.74 -24.14
N ALA A 679 3.70 10.73 -23.27
CA ALA A 679 2.64 10.74 -22.27
C ALA A 679 1.25 10.51 -22.87
N ASP A 680 0.51 9.59 -22.25
CA ASP A 680 -0.89 9.33 -22.51
C ASP A 680 -1.81 10.13 -21.57
N LEU A 681 -3.13 9.88 -21.66
CA LEU A 681 -4.11 10.58 -20.83
C LEU A 681 -3.98 10.17 -19.35
N GLU A 682 -3.55 8.95 -19.04
CA GLU A 682 -3.33 8.49 -17.67
C GLU A 682 -2.15 9.22 -17.03
N TYR A 683 -1.04 9.36 -17.76
CA TYR A 683 0.11 10.16 -17.34
C TYR A 683 -0.30 11.60 -17.03
N PHE A 684 -1.14 12.23 -17.87
CA PHE A 684 -1.67 13.56 -17.60
C PHE A 684 -2.48 13.62 -16.29
N ARG A 685 -3.34 12.63 -16.03
CA ARG A 685 -4.08 12.53 -14.75
C ARG A 685 -3.13 12.40 -13.55
N HIS A 686 -2.07 11.61 -13.69
CA HIS A 686 -1.07 11.41 -12.64
C HIS A 686 -0.23 12.67 -12.36
N ASP A 687 0.11 13.45 -13.40
CA ASP A 687 0.83 14.73 -13.26
C ASP A 687 -0.02 15.77 -12.51
N LEU A 688 -1.35 15.81 -12.74
CA LEU A 688 -2.25 16.75 -12.06
C LEU A 688 -2.54 16.40 -10.59
N ASN A 689 -2.73 15.12 -10.28
CA ASN A 689 -3.20 14.69 -8.96
C ASN A 689 -2.09 14.62 -7.89
N ASN A 690 -0.86 15.04 -8.20
CA ASN A 690 0.35 14.81 -7.39
C ASN A 690 0.55 13.33 -7.01
N VAL A 691 -0.12 12.38 -7.68
CA VAL A 691 -0.05 10.93 -7.41
C VAL A 691 1.31 10.37 -7.83
N ASN A 692 2.07 11.13 -8.61
CA ASN A 692 3.51 10.97 -8.72
C ASN A 692 4.27 11.31 -7.42
N SER A 693 3.66 11.22 -6.23
CA SER A 693 4.28 11.31 -4.89
C SER A 693 5.41 10.29 -4.67
N PHE A 694 5.61 9.39 -5.62
CA PHE A 694 6.72 8.44 -5.66
C PHE A 694 7.89 8.89 -6.56
N SER A 695 7.83 10.07 -7.18
CA SER A 695 8.98 10.66 -7.87
C SER A 695 9.76 11.59 -6.92
N ILE A 696 11.09 11.57 -7.06
CA ILE A 696 11.97 12.43 -6.25
C ILE A 696 11.65 13.90 -6.56
N ARG A 697 11.33 14.22 -7.82
CA ARG A 697 11.05 15.59 -8.27
C ARG A 697 9.79 16.16 -7.62
N SER A 698 8.67 15.44 -7.62
CA SER A 698 7.42 15.91 -7.02
C SER A 698 7.54 16.12 -5.51
N THR A 699 8.17 15.17 -4.80
CA THR A 699 8.39 15.24 -3.35
C THR A 699 9.38 16.34 -2.98
N SER A 700 10.41 16.57 -3.81
CA SER A 700 11.33 17.71 -3.67
C SER A 700 10.62 19.05 -3.85
N ILE A 701 9.74 19.17 -4.85
CA ILE A 701 8.95 20.38 -5.10
C ILE A 701 7.99 20.64 -3.93
N TYR A 702 7.32 19.61 -3.43
CA TYR A 702 6.44 19.72 -2.27
C TYR A 702 7.20 20.16 -1.01
N PHE A 703 8.39 19.61 -0.77
CA PHE A 703 9.28 20.05 0.30
C PHE A 703 9.71 21.50 0.12
N LEU A 704 10.17 21.90 -1.07
CA LEU A 704 10.59 23.28 -1.36
C LEU A 704 9.46 24.27 -1.15
N LYS A 705 8.25 23.95 -1.60
CA LYS A 705 7.06 24.79 -1.37
C LYS A 705 6.73 24.92 0.11
N THR A 706 6.83 23.83 0.87
CA THR A 706 6.62 23.84 2.33
C THR A 706 7.70 24.69 3.03
N LEU A 707 8.95 24.61 2.59
CA LEU A 707 10.05 25.43 3.11
C LEU A 707 9.83 26.91 2.80
N CYS A 708 9.46 27.27 1.56
CA CYS A 708 9.22 28.65 1.15
C CYS A 708 8.05 29.29 1.90
N ASN A 709 6.98 28.54 2.16
CA ASN A 709 5.82 29.05 2.91
C ASN A 709 6.16 29.44 4.35
N ASN A 710 7.09 28.73 5.00
CA ASN A 710 7.44 28.96 6.41
C ASN A 710 8.68 29.85 6.59
N TYR A 711 9.66 29.78 5.68
CA TYR A 711 10.94 30.50 5.77
C TYR A 711 11.16 31.43 4.57
N PHE A 712 10.12 32.16 4.15
CA PHE A 712 10.14 33.00 2.95
C PHE A 712 11.32 33.98 2.90
N HIS A 713 11.62 34.66 4.00
CA HIS A 713 12.71 35.65 4.07
C HIS A 713 14.10 35.07 3.76
N LEU A 714 14.34 33.78 4.07
CA LEU A 714 15.59 33.10 3.78
C LEU A 714 15.61 32.50 2.37
N CYS A 715 14.48 31.91 1.94
CA CYS A 715 14.37 31.25 0.64
C CYS A 715 14.29 32.23 -0.53
N PHE A 716 13.60 33.37 -0.35
CA PHE A 716 13.29 34.30 -1.43
C PHE A 716 14.55 34.86 -2.12
N PRO A 717 15.56 35.41 -1.40
CA PRO A 717 16.76 35.96 -2.07
C PRO A 717 17.54 34.90 -2.88
N ILE A 718 17.62 33.67 -2.37
CA ILE A 718 18.36 32.56 -3.01
C ILE A 718 17.65 32.14 -4.31
N LEU A 719 16.33 31.97 -4.25
CA LEU A 719 15.53 31.54 -5.39
C LEU A 719 15.34 32.67 -6.40
N GLU A 720 15.16 33.90 -5.96
CA GLU A 720 15.07 35.09 -6.83
C GLU A 720 16.35 35.24 -7.66
N CYS A 721 17.53 35.14 -7.04
CA CYS A 721 18.80 35.18 -7.75
C CYS A 721 18.87 34.08 -8.83
N LYS A 722 18.43 32.85 -8.53
CA LYS A 722 18.42 31.75 -9.51
C LYS A 722 17.37 31.91 -10.61
N ILE A 723 16.24 32.57 -10.34
CA ILE A 723 15.21 32.83 -11.35
C ILE A 723 15.68 33.92 -12.32
N LEU A 724 16.31 34.98 -11.80
CA LEU A 724 16.78 36.13 -12.57
C LEU A 724 18.08 35.86 -13.35
N THR A 725 18.93 34.91 -12.92
CA THR A 725 20.12 34.53 -13.69
C THR A 725 19.74 33.94 -15.05
N LYS A 726 20.55 34.21 -16.08
CA LYS A 726 20.33 33.64 -17.42
C LYS A 726 20.33 32.09 -17.38
N ASP A 727 21.29 31.50 -16.66
CA ASP A 727 21.44 30.05 -16.50
C ASP A 727 21.12 29.59 -15.07
N ALA A 728 19.85 29.25 -14.78
CA ALA A 728 19.46 28.75 -13.45
C ALA A 728 19.97 27.33 -13.17
N LEU A 729 20.31 26.59 -14.23
CA LEU A 729 20.81 25.21 -14.19
C LEU A 729 22.33 25.11 -13.93
N LEU A 730 23.07 26.22 -13.83
CA LEU A 730 24.46 26.19 -13.36
C LEU A 730 24.49 26.25 -11.84
N THR A 731 25.21 25.33 -11.22
CA THR A 731 25.60 25.44 -9.80
C THR A 731 26.62 26.57 -9.69
N LEU A 732 26.28 27.65 -8.97
CA LEU A 732 27.24 28.67 -8.59
C LEU A 732 28.27 28.00 -7.68
N SER A 733 29.41 27.59 -8.23
CA SER A 733 30.60 27.36 -7.40
C SER A 733 31.00 28.71 -6.83
N SER A 734 30.90 28.85 -5.51
CA SER A 734 31.54 29.93 -4.77
C SER A 734 33.05 29.79 -4.90
N ASP A 735 33.62 30.32 -5.99
CA ASP A 735 35.02 30.72 -6.12
C ASP A 735 35.18 31.41 -7.47
N GLY A 736 35.10 32.74 -7.45
CA GLY A 736 35.33 33.60 -8.60
C GLY A 736 36.21 34.77 -8.20
N MET A 737 37.52 34.55 -8.15
CA MET A 737 38.52 35.61 -8.28
C MET A 737 39.84 35.03 -8.79
N ASP A 738 40.23 35.49 -9.98
CA ASP A 738 41.55 35.56 -10.60
C ASP A 738 42.60 34.49 -10.25
N ILE A 739 43.12 33.79 -11.27
CA ILE A 739 44.56 33.71 -11.58
C ILE A 739 44.74 33.02 -12.94
N THR A 740 45.36 33.78 -13.84
CA THR A 740 45.97 33.36 -15.09
C THR A 740 47.07 32.30 -14.91
N ASN A 741 47.10 31.29 -15.78
CA ASN A 741 48.27 30.50 -16.20
C ASN A 741 49.29 30.03 -15.13
N LYS A 742 49.26 28.73 -14.76
CA LYS A 742 50.32 27.72 -15.05
C LYS A 742 50.19 26.43 -14.22
N SER A 743 50.36 25.31 -14.95
CA SER A 743 50.98 24.02 -14.57
C SER A 743 50.39 23.11 -13.48
N SER A 744 49.73 22.05 -13.98
CA SER A 744 49.96 20.61 -13.72
C SER A 744 49.89 20.04 -12.29
N GLY A 745 48.87 19.19 -12.05
CA GLY A 745 48.85 18.21 -10.97
C GLY A 745 47.55 17.40 -10.88
N SER A 746 47.51 16.26 -11.59
CA SER A 746 46.67 15.07 -11.33
C SER A 746 45.17 15.23 -10.99
N ILE A 747 44.31 15.16 -12.01
CA ILE A 747 42.91 14.70 -11.88
C ILE A 747 42.82 13.36 -12.59
N LEU A 748 42.69 12.28 -11.81
CA LEU A 748 42.39 10.94 -12.30
C LEU A 748 40.88 10.84 -12.54
N ASN A 749 40.56 10.64 -13.82
CA ASN A 749 39.22 10.44 -14.37
C ASN A 749 38.47 9.29 -13.69
N MET A 750 37.37 9.61 -13.01
CA MET A 750 36.30 8.67 -12.69
C MET A 750 35.24 8.76 -13.80
N SER A 751 35.51 8.14 -14.95
CA SER A 751 34.55 8.01 -16.05
C SER A 751 34.27 6.53 -16.30
N ASN A 752 33.11 6.06 -15.85
CA ASN A 752 32.12 5.29 -16.63
C ASN A 752 31.18 4.47 -15.72
N LEU A 753 29.96 4.97 -15.51
CA LEU A 753 28.71 4.40 -16.04
C LEU A 753 27.52 5.22 -15.52
N ASN A 754 27.26 6.33 -16.24
CA ASN A 754 26.11 7.22 -16.07
C ASN A 754 25.02 6.85 -17.09
N ASN A 755 23.93 6.23 -16.65
CA ASN A 755 22.66 6.20 -17.40
C ASN A 755 21.64 7.23 -16.88
N THR A 756 22.11 8.26 -16.17
CA THR A 756 21.32 9.43 -15.77
C THR A 756 22.12 10.69 -16.13
N VAL A 757 22.27 10.96 -17.43
CA VAL A 757 22.99 12.16 -17.88
C VAL A 757 22.10 13.37 -17.60
N SER A 758 22.55 14.24 -16.71
CA SER A 758 21.95 15.57 -16.51
C SER A 758 22.09 16.38 -17.79
N ILE A 759 21.06 17.12 -18.17
CA ILE A 759 21.02 17.95 -19.38
C ILE A 759 22.16 18.98 -19.32
N ASN A 760 23.10 18.86 -20.25
CA ASN A 760 24.25 19.76 -20.36
C ASN A 760 23.90 20.95 -21.26
N LYS A 761 24.68 22.05 -21.19
CA LYS A 761 24.47 23.25 -22.02
C LYS A 761 24.41 22.99 -23.53
N ASN A 762 25.00 21.89 -23.99
CA ASN A 762 25.06 21.52 -25.40
C ASN A 762 23.82 20.73 -25.87
N ASP A 763 22.91 20.41 -24.96
CA ASP A 763 21.67 19.70 -25.29
C ASP A 763 20.64 20.68 -25.87
N PRO A 764 19.98 20.37 -27.01
CA PRO A 764 18.96 21.24 -27.60
C PRO A 764 17.78 21.53 -26.64
N CYS A 765 17.55 20.69 -25.63
CA CYS A 765 16.47 20.88 -24.66
C CYS A 765 16.88 21.77 -23.47
N TYR A 766 18.14 22.20 -23.36
CA TYR A 766 18.67 22.88 -22.17
C TYR A 766 17.91 24.16 -21.83
N GLU A 767 17.71 25.04 -22.81
CA GLU A 767 17.02 26.32 -22.58
C GLU A 767 15.55 26.11 -22.21
N ALA A 768 14.87 25.16 -22.86
CA ALA A 768 13.48 24.81 -22.57
C ALA A 768 13.33 24.26 -21.14
N CYS A 769 14.26 23.39 -20.72
CA CYS A 769 14.31 22.88 -19.36
C CYS A 769 14.65 23.96 -18.34
N ASN A 770 15.48 24.95 -18.70
CA ASN A 770 15.79 26.10 -17.84
C ASN A 770 14.54 26.96 -17.60
N VAL A 771 13.72 27.20 -18.62
CA VAL A 771 12.45 27.92 -18.46
C VAL A 771 11.45 27.12 -17.62
N GLU A 772 11.29 25.83 -17.88
CA GLU A 772 10.45 24.95 -17.08
C GLU A 772 10.86 24.97 -15.61
N TYR A 773 12.17 24.88 -15.36
CA TYR A 773 12.74 24.94 -14.02
C TYR A 773 12.39 26.26 -13.31
N LYS A 774 12.57 27.41 -13.98
CA LYS A 774 12.20 28.72 -13.43
C LYS A 774 10.71 28.83 -13.11
N VAL A 775 9.85 28.34 -13.99
CA VAL A 775 8.39 28.32 -13.78
C VAL A 775 8.04 27.55 -12.49
N GLN A 776 8.72 26.43 -12.24
CA GLN A 776 8.51 25.68 -11.00
C GLN A 776 8.98 26.41 -9.75
N LEU A 777 10.13 27.10 -9.81
CA LEU A 777 10.61 27.88 -8.67
C LEU A 777 9.67 29.04 -8.34
N ILE A 778 9.15 29.73 -9.37
CA ILE A 778 8.13 30.77 -9.19
C ILE A 778 6.87 30.19 -8.56
N ALA A 779 6.42 29.01 -9.02
CA ALA A 779 5.27 28.33 -8.43
C ALA A 779 5.49 27.91 -6.96
N CYS A 780 6.73 27.64 -6.55
CA CYS A 780 7.08 27.36 -5.15
C CYS A 780 7.06 28.62 -4.27
N LEU A 781 7.55 29.75 -4.79
CA LEU A 781 7.57 31.05 -4.08
C LEU A 781 6.19 31.70 -3.96
N ASN A 782 5.35 31.54 -4.99
CA ASN A 782 4.00 32.11 -5.06
C ASN A 782 3.95 33.64 -4.80
N HIS A 783 4.97 34.38 -5.26
CA HIS A 783 5.09 35.82 -5.05
C HIS A 783 4.56 36.61 -6.25
N SER A 784 3.53 37.45 -6.05
CA SER A 784 2.78 38.11 -7.14
C SER A 784 3.64 39.02 -8.04
N ASN A 785 4.54 39.82 -7.46
CA ASN A 785 5.32 40.79 -8.24
C ASN A 785 6.38 40.10 -9.09
N LEU A 786 7.01 39.04 -8.55
CA LEU A 786 7.99 38.25 -9.28
C LEU A 786 7.33 37.53 -10.46
N THR A 787 6.14 36.97 -10.22
CA THR A 787 5.28 36.40 -11.25
C THR A 787 4.97 37.44 -12.34
N GLN A 788 4.49 38.64 -11.99
CA GLN A 788 4.18 39.66 -13.00
C GLN A 788 5.41 40.05 -13.84
N ASN A 789 6.55 40.30 -13.18
CA ASN A 789 7.80 40.65 -13.87
C ASN A 789 8.28 39.54 -14.80
N PHE A 790 8.21 38.28 -14.36
CA PHE A 790 8.60 37.13 -15.18
C PHE A 790 7.69 36.95 -16.40
N TYR A 791 6.39 37.25 -16.24
CA TYR A 791 5.48 37.23 -17.36
C TYR A 791 5.83 38.29 -18.41
N GLU A 792 6.07 39.52 -17.98
CA GLU A 792 6.35 40.65 -18.88
C GLU A 792 7.67 40.49 -19.65
N HIS A 793 8.70 39.94 -19.02
CA HIS A 793 10.04 39.85 -19.61
C HIS A 793 10.36 38.54 -20.35
N MET A 794 9.60 37.46 -20.14
CA MET A 794 9.91 36.14 -20.71
C MET A 794 8.68 35.47 -21.34
N ILE A 795 7.64 35.21 -20.54
CA ILE A 795 6.49 34.41 -21.01
C ILE A 795 5.72 35.12 -22.13
N LYS A 796 5.52 36.43 -22.01
CA LYS A 796 4.83 37.23 -23.02
C LYS A 796 5.54 37.18 -24.37
N ASP A 797 6.86 37.31 -24.39
CA ASP A 797 7.66 37.28 -25.62
C ASP A 797 7.65 35.90 -26.27
N LEU A 798 7.83 34.83 -25.50
CA LEU A 798 7.74 33.46 -26.00
C LEU A 798 6.34 33.15 -26.59
N MET A 799 5.28 33.58 -25.89
CA MET A 799 3.90 33.43 -26.36
C MET A 799 3.67 34.20 -27.68
N ASN A 800 4.16 35.43 -27.77
CA ASN A 800 4.04 36.27 -28.96
C ASN A 800 4.83 35.70 -30.14
N GLN A 801 6.06 35.21 -29.92
CA GLN A 801 6.86 34.54 -30.95
C GLN A 801 6.12 33.31 -31.52
N PHE A 802 5.53 32.50 -30.65
CA PHE A 802 4.71 31.36 -31.08
C PHE A 802 3.48 31.80 -31.88
N LEU A 803 2.74 32.81 -31.40
CA LEU A 803 1.56 33.34 -32.07
C LEU A 803 1.89 33.91 -33.47
N VAL A 804 2.99 34.65 -33.61
CA VAL A 804 3.45 35.18 -34.89
C VAL A 804 3.80 34.05 -35.85
N THR A 805 4.55 33.06 -35.38
CA THR A 805 4.98 31.90 -36.18
C THR A 805 3.79 31.08 -36.68
N ILE A 806 2.83 30.79 -35.80
CA ILE A 806 1.61 30.05 -36.18
C ILE A 806 0.76 30.84 -37.15
N LYS A 807 0.54 32.14 -36.92
CA LYS A 807 -0.27 32.96 -37.84
C LYS A 807 0.38 33.03 -39.23
N MET A 808 1.70 33.18 -39.31
CA MET A 808 2.40 33.18 -40.60
C MET A 808 2.26 31.86 -41.37
N LYS A 809 2.35 30.72 -40.67
CA LYS A 809 2.23 29.40 -41.31
C LYS A 809 0.79 28.99 -41.61
N TYR A 810 -0.17 29.36 -40.74
CA TYR A 810 -1.55 28.90 -40.76
C TYR A 810 -2.56 30.05 -40.65
N ASN A 811 -2.68 30.87 -41.70
CA ASN A 811 -3.59 32.01 -41.72
C ASN A 811 -5.09 31.64 -41.71
N ASN A 812 -5.48 30.45 -42.24
CA ASN A 812 -6.89 30.02 -42.36
C ASN A 812 -7.14 28.62 -41.77
N MET A 813 -7.18 28.52 -40.45
CA MET A 813 -7.38 27.25 -39.72
C MET A 813 -8.72 26.56 -40.00
N ASP A 814 -9.80 27.32 -40.17
CA ASP A 814 -11.15 26.76 -40.34
C ASP A 814 -11.32 25.98 -41.67
N VAL A 815 -10.42 26.22 -42.63
CA VAL A 815 -10.36 25.51 -43.91
C VAL A 815 -9.48 24.25 -43.80
N LEU A 816 -8.38 24.34 -43.04
CA LEU A 816 -7.36 23.30 -42.95
C LEU A 816 -7.72 22.17 -41.98
N CYS A 817 -8.50 22.45 -40.95
CA CYS A 817 -8.83 21.49 -39.90
C CYS A 817 -10.27 20.99 -39.96
N TYR A 818 -10.49 19.80 -39.42
CA TYR A 818 -11.84 19.28 -39.25
C TYR A 818 -12.64 20.12 -38.25
N ASN A 819 -13.88 20.40 -38.62
CA ASN A 819 -14.87 21.06 -37.78
C ASN A 819 -15.95 20.04 -37.38
N MET A 820 -16.86 20.45 -36.50
CA MET A 820 -17.93 19.60 -35.97
C MET A 820 -18.80 18.90 -37.03
N GLU A 821 -19.00 19.56 -38.17
CA GLU A 821 -19.85 19.10 -39.28
C GLU A 821 -19.22 17.96 -40.10
N ASN A 822 -17.94 17.64 -39.88
CA ASN A 822 -17.27 16.55 -40.58
C ASN A 822 -17.54 15.20 -39.88
N TYR A 823 -18.05 14.20 -40.63
CA TYR A 823 -18.51 12.90 -40.11
C TYR A 823 -17.66 11.68 -40.53
N ASN A 824 -16.81 11.80 -41.55
CA ASN A 824 -16.08 10.64 -42.09
C ASN A 824 -14.76 10.43 -41.33
N PHE A 825 -14.75 9.48 -40.40
CA PHE A 825 -13.54 8.96 -39.74
C PHE A 825 -12.99 7.72 -40.48
N GLU A 826 -12.91 7.76 -41.82
CA GLU A 826 -12.39 6.62 -42.58
C GLU A 826 -10.86 6.60 -42.60
N SER A 827 -10.34 5.53 -41.98
CA SER A 827 -8.99 4.95 -41.98
C SER A 827 -7.92 5.49 -40.99
N PRO A 828 -7.44 4.63 -40.05
CA PRO A 828 -6.18 4.80 -39.36
C PRO A 828 -5.08 3.99 -40.06
N GLN A 829 -4.75 4.27 -41.33
CA GLN A 829 -3.54 3.71 -41.99
C GLN A 829 -2.97 4.66 -43.06
N MET A 830 -1.63 4.74 -43.10
CA MET A 830 -0.74 5.37 -44.10
C MET A 830 -0.43 6.88 -43.97
N ASN A 831 0.67 7.18 -43.27
CA ASN A 831 1.94 7.52 -43.94
C ASN A 831 3.11 7.43 -42.96
N THR A 832 3.47 6.19 -42.62
CA THR A 832 4.86 5.81 -42.36
C THR A 832 5.42 5.24 -43.67
N SER A 833 5.90 6.11 -44.55
CA SER A 833 6.82 5.70 -45.60
C SER A 833 7.76 6.84 -45.92
N ASN A 834 9.05 6.56 -45.74
CA ASN A 834 10.15 7.29 -46.33
C ASN A 834 9.82 7.66 -47.78
N ASN A 835 9.94 8.94 -48.14
CA ASN A 835 10.49 9.33 -49.43
C ASN A 835 11.01 10.77 -49.37
N ASN A 836 12.34 10.86 -49.26
CA ASN A 836 13.08 11.94 -49.90
C ASN A 836 12.67 11.98 -51.37
N ASN A 837 11.99 13.04 -51.80
CA ASN A 837 12.33 13.73 -53.04
C ASN A 837 11.56 15.05 -53.14
N MET A 838 12.37 16.09 -53.24
CA MET A 838 12.01 17.46 -53.55
C MET A 838 11.64 17.58 -55.06
N ILE A 839 10.81 18.59 -55.39
CA ILE A 839 10.71 19.33 -56.66
C ILE A 839 9.44 19.12 -57.53
N ASN A 840 8.81 20.27 -57.80
CA ASN A 840 7.86 20.67 -58.86
C ASN A 840 6.41 20.17 -58.85
N MET A 841 5.47 21.12 -58.70
CA MET A 841 4.47 21.38 -59.75
C MET A 841 3.81 22.76 -59.58
N ASN A 842 4.02 23.60 -60.60
CA ASN A 842 3.20 24.76 -60.93
C ASN A 842 1.77 24.32 -61.29
N ASN A 843 0.81 25.22 -61.02
CA ASN A 843 -0.48 25.36 -61.72
C ASN A 843 -1.27 24.09 -62.08
N ASN A 844 -2.28 23.78 -61.25
CA ASN A 844 -3.62 23.52 -61.78
C ASN A 844 -4.68 23.83 -60.71
N MET A 845 -5.35 24.96 -60.90
CA MET A 845 -6.61 25.33 -60.25
C MET A 845 -7.72 24.34 -60.66
N ASN A 846 -8.60 24.02 -59.71
CA ASN A 846 -9.88 23.32 -59.86
C ASN A 846 -9.83 21.81 -60.16
N ASN A 847 -9.67 21.01 -59.09
CA ASN A 847 -10.51 19.84 -58.75
C ASN A 847 -9.81 18.96 -57.68
N ASN A 848 -10.18 19.14 -56.40
CA ASN A 848 -10.03 18.22 -55.24
C ASN A 848 -9.80 18.97 -53.90
N MET A 849 -10.69 19.90 -53.52
CA MET A 849 -10.59 20.63 -52.24
C MET A 849 -11.12 19.87 -51.01
N ASN A 850 -11.65 18.64 -51.16
CA ASN A 850 -12.25 17.89 -50.04
C ASN A 850 -11.34 16.85 -49.36
N ASN A 851 -10.09 16.64 -49.81
CA ASN A 851 -9.28 15.49 -49.34
C ASN A 851 -8.16 15.78 -48.33
N ASN A 852 -7.89 17.03 -47.92
CA ASN A 852 -6.73 17.34 -47.05
C ASN A 852 -7.09 18.11 -45.76
N LYS A 853 -8.16 17.75 -45.04
CA LYS A 853 -8.39 18.29 -43.68
C LYS A 853 -7.60 17.48 -42.65
N CYS A 854 -6.92 18.15 -41.73
CA CYS A 854 -6.13 17.52 -40.68
C CYS A 854 -6.83 17.60 -39.30
N VAL A 855 -6.75 16.53 -38.50
CA VAL A 855 -7.24 16.52 -37.10
C VAL A 855 -6.30 17.36 -36.21
N TRP A 856 -5.00 17.20 -36.43
CA TRP A 856 -3.91 17.82 -35.69
C TRP A 856 -3.01 18.61 -36.64
N LEU A 857 -2.40 19.69 -36.13
CA LEU A 857 -1.33 20.39 -36.85
C LEU A 857 -0.04 19.58 -36.70
N ARG A 858 0.51 19.09 -37.82
CA ARG A 858 1.79 18.39 -37.87
C ARG A 858 2.83 19.31 -38.49
N ASP A 859 3.72 19.79 -37.65
CA ASP A 859 4.88 20.58 -38.03
C ASP A 859 6.02 20.18 -37.09
N ASP A 860 6.88 19.29 -37.59
CA ASP A 860 7.97 18.70 -36.81
C ASP A 860 8.98 19.76 -36.35
N ASP A 861 9.08 20.90 -37.07
CA ASP A 861 9.95 22.01 -36.68
C ASP A 861 9.32 22.84 -35.56
N MET A 862 8.00 23.04 -35.60
CA MET A 862 7.29 23.87 -34.61
C MET A 862 6.99 23.12 -33.31
N PHE A 863 6.68 21.82 -33.40
CA PHE A 863 6.35 20.96 -32.27
C PHE A 863 7.47 19.97 -31.95
N ASN A 864 8.71 20.35 -32.23
CA ASN A 864 9.88 19.61 -31.78
C ASN A 864 9.90 19.47 -30.24
N THR A 865 10.73 18.56 -29.75
CA THR A 865 10.91 18.30 -28.31
C THR A 865 11.13 19.57 -27.46
N PRO A 866 12.09 20.46 -27.77
CA PRO A 866 12.32 21.65 -26.94
C PRO A 866 11.12 22.61 -26.95
N ASN A 867 10.47 22.82 -28.09
CA ASN A 867 9.26 23.67 -28.17
C ASN A 867 8.10 23.06 -27.39
N CYS A 868 7.94 21.74 -27.38
CA CYS A 868 6.93 21.09 -26.53
C CYS A 868 7.16 21.39 -25.04
N ILE A 869 8.40 21.34 -24.57
CA ILE A 869 8.75 21.67 -23.17
C ILE A 869 8.49 23.16 -22.89
N TYR A 870 8.84 24.07 -23.81
CA TYR A 870 8.50 25.49 -23.69
C TYR A 870 6.99 25.71 -23.56
N LEU A 871 6.19 25.11 -24.46
CA LEU A 871 4.73 25.25 -24.44
C LEU A 871 4.14 24.70 -23.13
N LEU A 872 4.62 23.55 -22.66
CA LEU A 872 4.18 22.98 -21.38
C LEU A 872 4.57 23.87 -20.19
N SER A 873 5.75 24.50 -20.22
CA SER A 873 6.18 25.42 -19.17
C SER A 873 5.27 26.65 -19.10
N ILE A 874 4.90 27.23 -20.25
CA ILE A 874 3.97 28.37 -20.35
C ILE A 874 2.57 27.95 -19.86
N LEU A 875 2.08 26.78 -20.27
CA LEU A 875 0.78 26.28 -19.83
C LEU A 875 0.74 26.05 -18.30
N LYS A 876 1.75 25.38 -17.74
CA LYS A 876 1.87 25.17 -16.27
C LYS A 876 1.97 26.49 -15.53
N TYR A 877 2.65 27.48 -16.10
CA TYR A 877 2.74 28.83 -15.56
C TYR A 877 1.37 29.53 -15.52
N LEU A 878 0.63 29.55 -16.63
CA LEU A 878 -0.71 30.14 -16.71
C LEU A 878 -1.71 29.45 -15.77
N LEU A 879 -1.61 28.12 -15.63
CA LEU A 879 -2.47 27.32 -14.76
C LEU A 879 -2.33 27.71 -13.27
N ASN A 880 -1.10 28.01 -12.84
CA ASN A 880 -0.78 28.42 -11.47
C ASN A 880 -1.06 29.91 -11.24
N ASN A 881 -0.71 30.76 -12.20
CA ASN A 881 -0.75 32.23 -12.08
C ASN A 881 -1.90 32.85 -12.89
N ARG A 882 -3.13 32.44 -12.58
CA ARG A 882 -4.33 32.78 -13.38
C ARG A 882 -4.65 34.27 -13.41
N ASN A 883 -4.28 35.02 -12.35
CA ASN A 883 -4.51 36.46 -12.20
C ASN A 883 -3.77 37.32 -13.25
N ILE A 884 -2.83 36.74 -14.00
CA ILE A 884 -2.13 37.40 -15.11
C ILE A 884 -3.08 37.75 -16.26
N CYS A 885 -4.21 37.03 -16.38
CA CYS A 885 -5.22 37.31 -17.39
C CYS A 885 -5.94 38.65 -17.10
N THR A 886 -5.43 39.71 -17.72
CA THR A 886 -5.96 41.08 -17.63
C THR A 886 -6.66 41.47 -18.94
N THR A 887 -7.42 42.58 -18.92
CA THR A 887 -8.15 43.07 -20.11
C THR A 887 -7.26 43.29 -21.34
N ASN A 888 -6.00 43.64 -21.13
CA ASN A 888 -5.08 43.98 -22.23
C ASN A 888 -4.50 42.74 -22.93
N ASN A 889 -4.30 41.63 -22.20
CA ASN A 889 -3.64 40.44 -22.73
C ASN A 889 -4.58 39.24 -22.90
N ALA A 890 -5.85 39.35 -22.47
CA ALA A 890 -6.80 38.25 -22.49
C ALA A 890 -6.97 37.66 -23.91
N LEU A 891 -7.11 38.50 -24.94
CA LEU A 891 -7.24 38.01 -26.31
C LEU A 891 -6.04 37.18 -26.75
N ASP A 892 -4.82 37.65 -26.49
CA ASP A 892 -3.60 36.96 -26.88
C ASP A 892 -3.47 35.61 -26.16
N ILE A 893 -3.79 35.57 -24.86
CA ILE A 893 -3.80 34.33 -24.07
C ILE A 893 -4.83 33.34 -24.62
N PHE A 894 -6.07 33.77 -24.89
CA PHE A 894 -7.11 32.87 -25.41
C PHE A 894 -6.84 32.44 -26.87
N LEU A 895 -6.22 33.29 -27.69
CA LEU A 895 -5.73 32.94 -29.01
C LEU A 895 -4.63 31.86 -28.92
N PHE A 896 -3.68 32.05 -28.01
CA PHE A 896 -2.61 31.07 -27.76
C PHE A 896 -3.19 29.72 -27.35
N LEU A 897 -4.08 29.70 -26.35
CA LEU A 897 -4.74 28.48 -25.88
C LEU A 897 -5.57 27.81 -26.99
N HIS A 898 -6.27 28.59 -27.83
CA HIS A 898 -7.03 28.06 -28.96
C HIS A 898 -6.14 27.30 -29.95
N PHE A 899 -4.99 27.85 -30.35
CA PHE A 899 -4.08 27.17 -31.27
C PHE A 899 -3.49 25.89 -30.67
N LEU A 900 -3.23 25.87 -29.37
CA LEU A 900 -2.70 24.67 -28.70
C LEU A 900 -3.68 23.49 -28.64
N LEU A 901 -4.99 23.73 -28.78
CA LEU A 901 -5.98 22.66 -28.93
C LEU A 901 -5.84 21.87 -30.24
N TYR A 902 -5.03 22.36 -31.19
CA TYR A 902 -4.72 21.68 -32.45
C TYR A 902 -3.44 20.83 -32.40
N ASN A 903 -2.77 20.75 -31.26
CA ASN A 903 -1.55 19.97 -31.09
C ASN A 903 -1.85 18.48 -30.82
N GLU A 904 -1.17 17.58 -31.55
CA GLU A 904 -1.27 16.12 -31.41
C GLU A 904 -0.83 15.63 -30.02
N LYS A 905 0.10 16.32 -29.36
CA LYS A 905 0.62 15.92 -28.05
C LYS A 905 -0.44 16.06 -26.96
N ILE A 906 -0.74 14.94 -26.29
CA ILE A 906 -1.78 14.79 -25.26
C ILE A 906 -1.61 15.79 -24.12
N MET A 907 -0.39 15.95 -23.61
CA MET A 907 -0.12 16.88 -22.52
C MET A 907 -0.46 18.33 -22.91
N ILE A 908 -0.13 18.77 -24.12
CA ILE A 908 -0.26 20.17 -24.54
C ILE A 908 -1.74 20.55 -24.69
N HIS A 909 -2.52 19.80 -25.48
CA HIS A 909 -3.91 20.18 -25.69
C HIS A 909 -4.77 20.00 -24.43
N ASN A 910 -4.44 19.04 -23.55
CA ASN A 910 -5.16 18.87 -22.29
C ASN A 910 -4.80 19.94 -21.25
N TYR A 911 -3.53 20.33 -21.14
CA TYR A 911 -3.16 21.48 -20.31
C TYR A 911 -3.77 22.79 -20.84
N ALA A 912 -3.85 22.98 -22.17
CA ALA A 912 -4.52 24.14 -22.76
C ALA A 912 -6.02 24.16 -22.40
N CYS A 913 -6.70 23.01 -22.56
CA CYS A 913 -8.09 22.81 -22.15
C CYS A 913 -8.30 23.14 -20.65
N LEU A 914 -7.43 22.60 -19.79
CA LEU A 914 -7.49 22.86 -18.36
C LEU A 914 -7.24 24.34 -18.01
N CYS A 915 -6.30 25.00 -18.69
CA CYS A 915 -6.05 26.44 -18.51
C CYS A 915 -7.30 27.26 -18.83
N ILE A 916 -7.97 26.97 -19.96
CA ILE A 916 -9.23 27.63 -20.34
C ILE A 916 -10.27 27.48 -19.22
N ASN A 917 -10.51 26.25 -18.74
CA ASN A 917 -11.46 26.00 -17.65
C ASN A 917 -11.08 26.74 -16.35
N ARG A 918 -9.80 26.71 -15.97
CA ARG A 918 -9.34 27.34 -14.71
C ARG A 918 -9.37 28.86 -14.76
N ILE A 919 -9.06 29.48 -15.90
CA ILE A 919 -9.18 30.93 -16.11
C ILE A 919 -10.66 31.33 -16.05
N PHE A 920 -11.55 30.59 -16.74
CA PHE A 920 -12.99 30.85 -16.70
C PHE A 920 -13.65 30.59 -15.34
N ASN A 921 -13.07 29.75 -14.49
CA ASN A 921 -13.55 29.54 -13.13
C ASN A 921 -13.26 30.73 -12.19
N GLN A 922 -12.53 31.75 -12.63
CA GLN A 922 -12.34 32.98 -11.87
C GLN A 922 -13.47 33.98 -12.13
N ILE A 923 -13.73 34.86 -11.16
CA ILE A 923 -14.57 36.04 -11.39
C ILE A 923 -13.76 36.99 -12.27
N LEU A 924 -14.02 36.97 -13.58
CA LEU A 924 -13.37 37.86 -14.55
C LEU A 924 -14.17 39.17 -14.67
N ASN A 925 -13.47 40.25 -15.01
CA ASN A 925 -14.12 41.52 -15.35
C ASN A 925 -15.06 41.35 -16.54
N GLU A 926 -16.25 41.95 -16.50
CA GLU A 926 -17.25 41.86 -17.57
C GLU A 926 -16.70 42.28 -18.95
N ASN A 927 -15.76 43.23 -18.97
CA ASN A 927 -15.06 43.66 -20.18
C ASN A 927 -14.31 42.52 -20.88
N ILE A 928 -13.72 41.57 -20.14
CA ILE A 928 -13.02 40.41 -20.72
C ILE A 928 -14.02 39.50 -21.44
N TYR A 929 -15.18 39.22 -20.82
CA TYR A 929 -16.22 38.42 -21.47
C TYR A 929 -16.71 39.09 -22.75
N LYS A 930 -16.92 40.41 -22.73
CA LYS A 930 -17.34 41.18 -23.90
C LYS A 930 -16.32 41.09 -25.04
N ILE A 931 -15.04 41.32 -24.74
CA ILE A 931 -13.94 41.23 -25.72
C ILE A 931 -13.84 39.83 -26.36
N LEU A 932 -13.99 38.76 -25.57
CA LEU A 932 -13.93 37.39 -26.07
C LEU A 932 -15.13 37.01 -26.95
N LEU A 933 -16.28 37.62 -26.71
CA LEU A 933 -17.49 37.41 -27.51
C LEU A 933 -17.44 38.21 -28.81
N GLU A 934 -17.03 39.47 -28.78
CA GLU A 934 -16.90 40.33 -29.98
C GLU A 934 -15.85 39.78 -30.96
N SER A 935 -14.85 39.06 -30.47
CA SER A 935 -13.82 38.41 -31.28
C SER A 935 -14.19 36.99 -31.77
N ASN A 936 -15.41 36.51 -31.50
CA ASN A 936 -15.87 35.14 -31.78
C ASN A 936 -14.97 34.01 -31.22
N MET A 937 -14.08 34.33 -30.28
CA MET A 937 -13.08 33.38 -29.76
C MET A 937 -13.72 32.24 -28.96
N VAL A 938 -14.77 32.53 -28.20
CA VAL A 938 -15.50 31.51 -27.42
C VAL A 938 -16.13 30.47 -28.34
N GLN A 939 -16.74 30.90 -29.45
CA GLN A 939 -17.35 30.00 -30.42
C GLN A 939 -16.31 29.12 -31.12
N ARG A 940 -15.15 29.69 -31.49
CA ARG A 940 -14.04 28.94 -32.09
C ARG A 940 -13.47 27.88 -31.14
N ILE A 941 -13.29 28.24 -29.86
CA ILE A 941 -12.84 27.30 -28.81
C ILE A 941 -13.88 26.19 -28.61
N LEU A 942 -15.16 26.55 -28.48
CA LEU A 942 -16.24 25.59 -28.27
C LEU A 942 -16.34 24.60 -29.44
N ASN A 943 -16.31 25.09 -30.69
CA ASN A 943 -16.30 24.24 -31.88
C ASN A 943 -15.15 23.23 -31.87
N ARG A 944 -13.94 23.68 -31.52
CA ARG A 944 -12.78 22.80 -31.42
C ARG A 944 -12.92 21.78 -30.29
N LEU A 945 -13.38 22.19 -29.11
CA LEU A 945 -13.57 21.29 -27.97
C LEU A 945 -14.64 20.23 -28.23
N LEU A 946 -15.76 20.61 -28.85
CA LEU A 946 -16.80 19.67 -29.27
C LEU A 946 -16.23 18.68 -30.30
N PHE A 947 -15.41 19.13 -31.25
CA PHE A 947 -14.78 18.24 -32.22
C PHE A 947 -13.85 17.23 -31.54
N LEU A 948 -13.00 17.71 -30.61
CA LEU A 948 -12.10 16.85 -29.84
C LEU A 948 -12.86 15.84 -28.98
N LEU A 949 -14.00 16.22 -28.38
CA LEU A 949 -14.86 15.31 -27.65
C LEU A 949 -15.40 14.19 -28.57
N LYS A 950 -15.91 14.54 -29.76
CA LYS A 950 -16.39 13.57 -30.76
C LYS A 950 -15.28 12.61 -31.18
N TYR A 951 -14.11 13.14 -31.49
CA TYR A 951 -12.94 12.38 -31.95
C TYR A 951 -12.40 11.43 -30.88
N ASN A 952 -12.23 11.92 -29.64
CA ASN A 952 -11.69 11.11 -28.55
C ASN A 952 -12.63 9.95 -28.20
N VAL A 953 -13.95 10.18 -28.15
CA VAL A 953 -14.93 9.11 -27.91
C VAL A 953 -14.90 8.06 -29.02
N HIS A 954 -14.78 8.47 -30.30
CA HIS A 954 -14.64 7.54 -31.42
C HIS A 954 -13.40 6.64 -31.28
N ASN A 955 -12.31 7.19 -30.76
CA ASN A 955 -11.08 6.44 -30.47
C ASN A 955 -11.07 5.72 -29.12
N LYS A 956 -12.22 5.63 -28.43
CA LYS A 956 -12.37 5.03 -27.09
C LYS A 956 -11.54 5.71 -25.98
N ILE A 957 -11.18 6.98 -26.15
CA ILE A 957 -10.47 7.78 -25.15
C ILE A 957 -11.49 8.66 -24.42
N LEU A 958 -11.79 8.33 -23.16
CA LEU A 958 -12.74 9.09 -22.33
C LEU A 958 -12.03 10.20 -21.55
N ASN A 959 -12.07 11.43 -22.09
CA ASN A 959 -11.38 12.59 -21.56
C ASN A 959 -12.32 13.57 -20.83
N GLU A 960 -12.32 13.53 -19.51
CA GLU A 960 -13.18 14.34 -18.64
C GLU A 960 -12.86 15.84 -18.67
N TYR A 961 -11.61 16.22 -18.95
CA TYR A 961 -11.18 17.62 -18.90
C TYR A 961 -11.81 18.46 -20.03
N ILE A 962 -12.04 17.83 -21.18
CA ILE A 962 -12.76 18.46 -22.30
C ILE A 962 -14.22 18.73 -21.91
N LEU A 963 -14.90 17.74 -21.32
CA LEU A 963 -16.27 17.90 -20.84
C LEU A 963 -16.41 19.01 -19.80
N ILE A 964 -15.53 19.02 -18.78
CA ILE A 964 -15.54 20.05 -17.73
C ILE A 964 -15.37 21.44 -18.33
N THR A 965 -14.54 21.58 -19.36
CA THR A 965 -14.29 22.87 -20.03
C THR A 965 -15.49 23.31 -20.87
N ILE A 966 -16.12 22.39 -21.60
CA ILE A 966 -17.37 22.67 -22.33
C ILE A 966 -18.49 23.08 -21.37
N LEU A 967 -18.67 22.33 -20.28
CA LEU A 967 -19.62 22.63 -19.22
C LEU A 967 -19.43 24.05 -18.67
N ARG A 968 -18.18 24.42 -18.41
CA ARG A 968 -17.81 25.75 -17.91
C ARG A 968 -18.22 26.85 -18.88
N ILE A 969 -17.98 26.67 -20.18
CA ILE A 969 -18.34 27.64 -21.21
C ILE A 969 -19.86 27.85 -21.23
N PHE A 970 -20.66 26.77 -21.18
CA PHE A 970 -22.13 26.87 -21.15
C PHE A 970 -22.66 27.56 -19.89
N LEU A 971 -22.04 27.35 -18.73
CA LEU A 971 -22.44 27.99 -17.47
C LEU A 971 -22.20 29.51 -17.47
N ILE A 972 -21.17 30.00 -18.17
CA ILE A 972 -20.78 31.41 -18.19
C ILE A 972 -21.48 32.16 -19.32
N PHE A 973 -21.54 31.57 -20.52
CA PHE A 973 -22.01 32.24 -21.74
C PHE A 973 -23.41 31.77 -22.18
N THR A 974 -24.28 31.46 -21.21
CA THR A 974 -25.60 30.84 -21.42
C THR A 974 -26.34 31.40 -22.65
N TYR A 975 -26.78 32.67 -22.62
CA TYR A 975 -27.66 33.23 -23.66
C TYR A 975 -27.01 33.49 -25.02
N LYS A 976 -25.68 33.56 -25.11
CA LYS A 976 -24.97 33.99 -26.34
C LYS A 976 -24.54 32.82 -27.24
N ILE A 977 -24.83 31.59 -26.81
CA ILE A 977 -24.45 30.33 -27.47
C ILE A 977 -25.70 29.43 -27.63
N SER A 978 -26.89 30.03 -27.79
CA SER A 978 -28.17 29.31 -27.93
C SER A 978 -28.19 28.34 -29.10
N ASP A 979 -27.53 28.70 -30.20
CA ASP A 979 -27.55 27.96 -31.46
C ASP A 979 -26.90 26.57 -31.32
N PHE A 980 -26.06 26.37 -30.31
CA PHE A 980 -25.38 25.10 -30.06
C PHE A 980 -26.18 24.12 -29.22
N TYR A 981 -27.24 24.53 -28.54
CA TYR A 981 -27.90 23.68 -27.53
C TYR A 981 -28.40 22.35 -28.09
N VAL A 982 -29.15 22.40 -29.20
CA VAL A 982 -29.70 21.19 -29.83
C VAL A 982 -28.60 20.34 -30.46
N MET A 983 -27.61 20.98 -31.08
CA MET A 983 -26.48 20.25 -31.66
C MET A 983 -25.72 19.47 -30.59
N VAL A 984 -25.45 20.09 -29.44
CA VAL A 984 -24.77 19.45 -28.30
C VAL A 984 -25.65 18.36 -27.67
N LEU A 985 -26.96 18.56 -27.56
CA LEU A 985 -27.90 17.54 -27.09
C LEU A 985 -27.81 16.26 -27.93
N LEU A 986 -27.92 16.38 -29.25
CA LEU A 986 -27.83 15.23 -30.18
C LEU A 986 -26.45 14.57 -30.15
N MET A 987 -25.39 15.36 -29.96
CA MET A 987 -24.04 14.84 -29.83
C MET A 987 -23.86 14.03 -28.54
N ILE A 988 -24.33 14.54 -27.40
CA ILE A 988 -24.25 13.83 -26.11
C ILE A 988 -25.06 12.54 -26.17
N ASP A 989 -26.24 12.56 -26.80
CA ASP A 989 -27.06 11.37 -26.99
C ASP A 989 -26.31 10.25 -27.74
N ASN A 990 -25.65 10.61 -28.85
CA ASN A 990 -24.83 9.66 -29.61
C ASN A 990 -23.63 9.15 -28.80
N ILE A 991 -22.99 10.01 -27.99
CA ILE A 991 -21.89 9.62 -27.11
C ILE A 991 -22.36 8.63 -26.05
N ILE A 992 -23.51 8.88 -25.42
CA ILE A 992 -24.11 7.96 -24.44
C ILE A 992 -24.35 6.61 -25.11
N LYS A 993 -24.96 6.58 -26.29
CA LYS A 993 -25.21 5.34 -27.05
C LYS A 993 -23.94 4.55 -27.36
N LEU A 994 -22.80 5.21 -27.59
CA LEU A 994 -21.51 4.55 -27.82
C LEU A 994 -20.89 3.99 -26.53
N ILE A 995 -21.06 4.67 -25.39
CA ILE A 995 -20.37 4.34 -24.12
C ILE A 995 -21.20 3.41 -23.22
N ILE A 996 -22.48 3.14 -23.55
CA ILE A 996 -23.37 2.22 -22.81
C ILE A 996 -22.69 0.90 -22.41
N ASN A 997 -21.82 0.35 -23.27
CA ASN A 997 -21.13 -0.92 -22.97
C ASN A 997 -19.75 -0.77 -22.29
N ASP A 998 -19.19 0.44 -22.20
CA ASP A 998 -17.81 0.73 -21.76
C ASP A 998 -17.79 1.82 -20.63
N SER A 999 -18.57 1.66 -19.54
CA SER A 999 -18.78 2.69 -18.50
C SER A 999 -17.60 2.96 -17.52
N HIS A 1000 -16.38 2.56 -17.85
CA HIS A 1000 -15.26 2.44 -16.90
C HIS A 1000 -14.75 3.75 -16.24
N ASN A 1001 -15.12 4.94 -16.74
CA ASN A 1001 -14.67 6.22 -16.19
C ASN A 1001 -15.80 6.99 -15.48
N PRO A 1002 -15.92 6.90 -14.13
CA PRO A 1002 -17.03 7.53 -13.40
C PRO A 1002 -17.00 9.06 -13.45
N LEU A 1003 -15.81 9.68 -13.50
CA LEU A 1003 -15.67 11.13 -13.60
C LEU A 1003 -16.18 11.65 -14.94
N PHE A 1004 -15.81 10.98 -16.04
CA PHE A 1004 -16.30 11.32 -17.36
C PHE A 1004 -17.83 11.21 -17.42
N ASN A 1005 -18.39 10.10 -16.93
CA ASN A 1005 -19.83 9.87 -16.92
C ASN A 1005 -20.57 10.95 -16.13
N HIS A 1006 -20.06 11.30 -14.93
CA HIS A 1006 -20.62 12.37 -14.11
C HIS A 1006 -20.69 13.69 -14.90
N TYR A 1007 -19.57 14.15 -15.47
CA TYR A 1007 -19.55 15.42 -16.21
C TYR A 1007 -20.34 15.38 -17.53
N LEU A 1008 -20.48 14.20 -18.16
CA LEU A 1008 -21.32 14.02 -19.35
C LEU A 1008 -22.79 14.23 -19.01
N PHE A 1009 -23.28 13.62 -17.92
CA PHE A 1009 -24.67 13.77 -17.47
C PHE A 1009 -24.95 15.16 -16.86
N GLU A 1010 -23.98 15.79 -16.20
CA GLU A 1010 -24.08 17.19 -15.78
C GLU A 1010 -24.21 18.14 -16.99
N LEU A 1011 -23.40 17.92 -18.04
CA LEU A 1011 -23.51 18.68 -19.27
C LEU A 1011 -24.87 18.47 -19.94
N LEU A 1012 -25.34 17.22 -20.02
CA LEU A 1012 -26.68 16.91 -20.54
C LEU A 1012 -27.76 17.66 -19.75
N THR A 1013 -27.68 17.62 -18.43
CA THR A 1013 -28.63 18.26 -17.51
C THR A 1013 -28.68 19.78 -17.72
N ILE A 1014 -27.51 20.42 -17.82
CA ILE A 1014 -27.44 21.87 -18.05
C ILE A 1014 -28.00 22.23 -19.42
N ILE A 1015 -27.67 21.49 -20.49
CA ILE A 1015 -28.21 21.75 -21.83
C ILE A 1015 -29.73 21.62 -21.85
N ILE A 1016 -30.29 20.57 -21.25
CA ILE A 1016 -31.75 20.39 -21.12
C ILE A 1016 -32.37 21.58 -20.38
N SER A 1017 -31.77 22.00 -19.27
CA SER A 1017 -32.27 23.14 -18.49
C SER A 1017 -32.24 24.45 -19.29
N LEU A 1018 -31.23 24.65 -20.13
CA LEU A 1018 -31.09 25.85 -20.96
C LEU A 1018 -32.09 25.87 -22.12
N ILE A 1019 -32.39 24.71 -22.73
CA ILE A 1019 -33.43 24.59 -23.75
C ILE A 1019 -34.82 24.85 -23.15
N TYR A 1020 -35.13 24.31 -21.96
CA TYR A 1020 -36.40 24.63 -21.30
C TYR A 1020 -36.52 26.13 -20.97
N LYS A 1021 -35.41 26.77 -20.56
CA LYS A 1021 -35.38 28.22 -20.32
C LYS A 1021 -35.53 29.06 -21.60
N SER A 1022 -35.12 28.56 -22.77
CA SER A 1022 -35.27 29.29 -24.03
C SER A 1022 -36.70 29.33 -24.54
N GLN A 1023 -37.59 28.48 -24.01
CA GLN A 1023 -39.02 28.40 -24.33
C GLN A 1023 -39.34 28.15 -25.82
N VAL A 1024 -38.39 27.60 -26.60
CA VAL A 1024 -38.62 27.24 -28.00
C VAL A 1024 -39.24 25.85 -28.10
N GLN A 1025 -40.53 25.80 -28.49
CA GLN A 1025 -41.33 24.57 -28.50
C GLN A 1025 -40.71 23.42 -29.33
N GLN A 1026 -40.09 23.73 -30.49
CA GLN A 1026 -39.45 22.73 -31.34
C GLN A 1026 -38.26 22.04 -30.66
N HIS A 1027 -37.46 22.79 -29.90
CA HIS A 1027 -36.31 22.23 -29.19
C HIS A 1027 -36.74 21.39 -27.98
N ILE A 1028 -37.86 21.75 -27.33
CA ILE A 1028 -38.43 20.97 -26.23
C ILE A 1028 -38.94 19.61 -26.72
N GLN A 1029 -39.62 19.56 -27.87
CA GLN A 1029 -40.07 18.28 -28.45
C GLN A 1029 -38.88 17.36 -28.80
N GLN A 1030 -37.79 17.93 -29.32
CA GLN A 1030 -36.58 17.17 -29.61
C GLN A 1030 -35.92 16.55 -28.37
N ILE A 1031 -36.01 17.20 -27.20
CA ILE A 1031 -35.52 16.63 -25.93
C ILE A 1031 -36.26 15.34 -25.62
N GLU A 1032 -37.59 15.38 -25.67
CA GLU A 1032 -38.43 14.24 -25.34
C GLU A 1032 -38.16 13.08 -26.29
N ASP A 1033 -38.16 13.31 -27.60
CA ASP A 1033 -37.94 12.26 -28.61
C ASP A 1033 -36.56 11.57 -28.46
N VAL A 1034 -35.51 12.36 -28.25
CA VAL A 1034 -34.13 11.85 -28.18
C VAL A 1034 -33.87 11.14 -26.86
N ILE A 1035 -34.15 11.81 -25.74
CA ILE A 1035 -33.75 11.33 -24.40
C ILE A 1035 -34.54 10.10 -23.98
N ILE A 1036 -35.84 10.06 -24.26
CA ILE A 1036 -36.70 8.94 -23.85
C ILE A 1036 -36.22 7.64 -24.46
N THR A 1037 -35.85 7.66 -25.74
CA THR A 1037 -35.37 6.49 -26.46
C THR A 1037 -34.09 5.95 -25.81
N THR A 1038 -33.16 6.84 -25.46
CA THR A 1038 -31.86 6.50 -24.88
C THR A 1038 -31.97 6.05 -23.43
N PHE A 1039 -32.80 6.71 -22.63
CA PHE A 1039 -33.05 6.31 -21.24
C PHE A 1039 -33.77 4.96 -21.15
N SER A 1040 -34.69 4.66 -22.07
CA SER A 1040 -35.31 3.34 -22.17
C SER A 1040 -34.27 2.25 -22.42
N GLN A 1041 -33.29 2.50 -23.29
CA GLN A 1041 -32.20 1.55 -23.56
C GLN A 1041 -31.31 1.34 -22.32
N ILE A 1042 -30.93 2.42 -21.63
CA ILE A 1042 -30.09 2.35 -20.41
C ILE A 1042 -30.79 1.55 -19.31
N LEU A 1043 -32.10 1.77 -19.10
CA LEU A 1043 -32.89 1.06 -18.10
C LEU A 1043 -33.08 -0.43 -18.46
N GLN A 1044 -33.23 -0.76 -19.75
CA GLN A 1044 -33.32 -2.15 -20.21
C GLN A 1044 -32.01 -2.93 -20.05
N ILE A 1045 -30.88 -2.31 -20.37
CA ILE A 1045 -29.54 -2.92 -20.23
C ILE A 1045 -29.10 -2.95 -18.76
N TYR A 1046 -29.73 -2.14 -17.91
CA TYR A 1046 -29.54 -2.10 -16.46
C TYR A 1046 -28.13 -1.65 -16.04
N ILE A 1047 -27.66 -0.56 -16.63
CA ILE A 1047 -26.33 0.02 -16.32
C ILE A 1047 -26.39 0.83 -15.04
N HIS A 1048 -26.00 0.19 -13.93
CA HIS A 1048 -26.07 0.76 -12.58
C HIS A 1048 -25.48 2.17 -12.44
N ASP A 1049 -24.39 2.47 -13.15
CA ASP A 1049 -23.67 3.75 -13.07
C ASP A 1049 -24.46 4.93 -13.63
N PHE A 1050 -25.37 4.69 -14.58
CA PHE A 1050 -26.11 5.74 -15.30
C PHE A 1050 -27.50 5.98 -14.71
N ILE A 1051 -28.09 4.95 -14.10
CA ILE A 1051 -29.44 4.97 -13.55
C ILE A 1051 -29.72 6.19 -12.63
N PRO A 1052 -28.81 6.60 -11.71
CA PRO A 1052 -29.05 7.79 -10.87
C PRO A 1052 -29.26 9.07 -11.68
N TYR A 1053 -28.44 9.27 -12.72
CA TYR A 1053 -28.51 10.46 -13.59
C TYR A 1053 -29.75 10.45 -14.46
N VAL A 1054 -30.13 9.28 -14.98
CA VAL A 1054 -31.38 9.09 -15.73
C VAL A 1054 -32.57 9.55 -14.90
N PHE A 1055 -32.65 9.12 -13.64
CA PHE A 1055 -33.74 9.54 -12.76
C PHE A 1055 -33.68 11.05 -12.44
N GLN A 1056 -32.51 11.62 -12.20
CA GLN A 1056 -32.39 13.08 -11.98
C GLN A 1056 -32.89 13.88 -13.18
N ILE A 1057 -32.51 13.48 -14.39
CA ILE A 1057 -32.93 14.18 -15.61
C ILE A 1057 -34.43 13.99 -15.88
N LEU A 1058 -34.97 12.79 -15.64
CA LEU A 1058 -36.41 12.55 -15.73
C LEU A 1058 -37.19 13.46 -14.78
N SER A 1059 -36.71 13.68 -13.55
CA SER A 1059 -37.32 14.63 -12.61
C SER A 1059 -37.36 16.06 -13.18
N ILE A 1060 -36.29 16.52 -13.85
CA ILE A 1060 -36.22 17.85 -14.48
C ILE A 1060 -37.19 17.96 -15.66
N ILE A 1061 -37.31 16.90 -16.48
CA ILE A 1061 -38.29 16.86 -17.58
C ILE A 1061 -39.69 17.00 -16.99
N VAL A 1062 -40.05 16.19 -15.99
CA VAL A 1062 -41.39 16.23 -15.37
C VAL A 1062 -41.70 17.59 -14.73
N ASP A 1063 -40.75 18.21 -14.02
CA ASP A 1063 -40.94 19.52 -13.39
C ASP A 1063 -41.26 20.63 -14.43
N ASN A 1064 -40.75 20.51 -15.66
CA ASN A 1064 -40.97 21.46 -16.76
C ASN A 1064 -42.11 21.08 -17.72
N THR A 1065 -42.81 19.96 -17.48
CA THR A 1065 -43.98 19.58 -18.30
C THR A 1065 -45.24 20.37 -17.94
N TYR A 1066 -45.99 20.74 -18.99
CA TYR A 1066 -47.29 21.43 -18.88
C TYR A 1066 -48.46 20.62 -19.46
N THR A 1067 -48.20 19.64 -20.33
CA THR A 1067 -49.20 18.80 -20.99
C THR A 1067 -48.88 17.32 -20.81
N ILE A 1068 -49.90 16.49 -20.56
CA ILE A 1068 -49.74 15.04 -20.38
C ILE A 1068 -49.44 14.38 -21.73
N GLN A 1069 -48.35 13.62 -21.79
CA GLN A 1069 -48.02 12.74 -22.90
C GLN A 1069 -48.07 11.28 -22.48
N LYS A 1070 -48.29 10.37 -23.44
CA LYS A 1070 -48.35 8.91 -23.20
C LYS A 1070 -47.09 8.37 -22.51
N ILE A 1071 -45.95 9.01 -22.73
CA ILE A 1071 -44.68 8.57 -22.16
C ILE A 1071 -44.58 8.83 -20.65
N HIS A 1072 -45.04 9.99 -20.17
CA HIS A 1072 -45.02 10.31 -18.74
C HIS A 1072 -45.88 9.33 -17.94
N ILE A 1073 -47.01 8.89 -18.52
CA ILE A 1073 -47.88 7.87 -17.93
C ILE A 1073 -47.14 6.52 -17.81
N LYS A 1074 -46.43 6.09 -18.88
CA LYS A 1074 -45.66 4.84 -18.86
C LYS A 1074 -44.54 4.87 -17.82
N ILE A 1075 -43.79 5.98 -17.74
CA ILE A 1075 -42.72 6.16 -16.76
C ILE A 1075 -43.30 6.04 -15.35
N LEU A 1076 -44.38 6.78 -15.04
CA LEU A 1076 -44.99 6.76 -13.72
C LEU A 1076 -45.47 5.36 -13.32
N ASN A 1077 -46.10 4.61 -14.23
CA ASN A 1077 -46.52 3.24 -13.97
C ASN A 1077 -45.34 2.31 -13.65
N HIS A 1078 -44.24 2.42 -14.39
CA HIS A 1078 -43.04 1.62 -14.13
C HIS A 1078 -42.37 1.95 -12.79
N LEU A 1079 -42.43 3.19 -12.31
CA LEU A 1079 -41.89 3.55 -10.98
C LEU A 1079 -42.64 2.90 -9.81
N TYR A 1080 -43.89 2.45 -10.02
CA TYR A 1080 -44.66 1.72 -9.02
C TYR A 1080 -44.40 0.20 -9.02
N GLU A 1081 -43.63 -0.32 -9.96
CA GLU A 1081 -43.28 -1.75 -10.01
C GLU A 1081 -42.29 -2.12 -8.91
N MET A 1082 -42.64 -3.11 -8.08
CA MET A 1082 -41.82 -3.51 -6.93
C MET A 1082 -40.43 -4.04 -7.32
N ASP A 1083 -40.30 -4.65 -8.49
CA ASP A 1083 -39.04 -5.24 -8.96
C ASP A 1083 -37.97 -4.19 -9.29
N LEU A 1084 -38.38 -2.98 -9.69
CA LEU A 1084 -37.48 -1.85 -9.86
C LEU A 1084 -36.79 -1.48 -8.54
N TRP A 1085 -37.55 -1.43 -7.44
CA TRP A 1085 -37.04 -1.06 -6.11
C TRP A 1085 -36.14 -2.15 -5.49
N LYS A 1086 -36.43 -3.42 -5.76
CA LYS A 1086 -35.60 -4.55 -5.32
C LYS A 1086 -34.28 -4.62 -6.07
N SER A 1087 -34.29 -4.34 -7.38
CA SER A 1087 -33.09 -4.39 -8.20
C SER A 1087 -32.17 -3.20 -7.93
N THR A 1088 -32.73 -2.00 -7.65
CA THR A 1088 -31.99 -0.73 -7.53
C THR A 1088 -31.78 -0.26 -6.08
N ILE A 1089 -31.46 -1.16 -5.14
CA ILE A 1089 -31.27 -0.81 -3.71
C ILE A 1089 -30.25 0.33 -3.50
N GLY A 1090 -29.26 0.49 -4.38
CA GLY A 1090 -28.29 1.59 -4.33
C GLY A 1090 -28.78 2.94 -4.90
N ASN A 1091 -29.84 2.95 -5.71
CA ASN A 1091 -30.28 4.10 -6.51
C ASN A 1091 -31.69 4.60 -6.15
N VAL A 1092 -32.26 4.13 -5.03
CA VAL A 1092 -33.62 4.45 -4.59
C VAL A 1092 -33.88 5.96 -4.47
N ASN A 1093 -32.89 6.73 -4.03
CA ASN A 1093 -33.00 8.19 -3.95
C ASN A 1093 -33.32 8.86 -5.30
N GLY A 1094 -32.84 8.31 -6.41
CA GLY A 1094 -33.19 8.79 -7.75
C GLY A 1094 -34.67 8.59 -8.06
N ILE A 1095 -35.21 7.40 -7.78
CA ILE A 1095 -36.62 7.07 -7.99
C ILE A 1095 -37.52 7.99 -7.15
N ILE A 1096 -37.17 8.20 -5.87
CA ILE A 1096 -37.91 9.09 -4.97
C ILE A 1096 -37.92 10.52 -5.51
N CYS A 1097 -36.80 10.99 -6.09
CA CYS A 1097 -36.72 12.31 -6.71
C CYS A 1097 -37.72 12.47 -7.86
N VAL A 1098 -37.82 11.47 -8.75
CA VAL A 1098 -38.79 11.49 -9.86
C VAL A 1098 -40.24 11.45 -9.35
N LEU A 1099 -40.54 10.57 -8.39
CA LEU A 1099 -41.88 10.50 -7.78
C LEU A 1099 -42.28 11.83 -7.13
N LYS A 1100 -41.34 12.48 -6.45
CA LYS A 1100 -41.55 13.80 -5.85
C LYS A 1100 -41.92 14.85 -6.90
N SER A 1101 -41.28 14.84 -8.08
CA SER A 1101 -41.65 15.71 -9.21
C SER A 1101 -43.06 15.44 -9.73
N TYR A 1102 -43.45 14.17 -9.88
CA TYR A 1102 -44.85 13.83 -10.22
C TYR A 1102 -45.84 14.32 -9.17
N PHE A 1103 -45.53 14.17 -7.88
CA PHE A 1103 -46.41 14.64 -6.81
C PHE A 1103 -46.53 16.17 -6.77
N LYS A 1104 -45.46 16.93 -7.04
CA LYS A 1104 -45.53 18.39 -7.21
C LYS A 1104 -46.52 18.79 -8.31
N LYS A 1105 -46.61 17.98 -9.37
CA LYS A 1105 -47.51 18.17 -10.52
C LYS A 1105 -48.81 17.38 -10.38
N TYR A 1106 -49.28 17.14 -9.15
CA TYR A 1106 -50.48 16.35 -8.87
C TYR A 1106 -51.70 16.74 -9.71
N ASN A 1107 -51.94 18.04 -9.93
CA ASN A 1107 -53.07 18.54 -10.72
C ASN A 1107 -53.11 17.98 -12.15
N ILE A 1108 -51.96 17.58 -12.69
CA ILE A 1108 -51.81 17.01 -14.03
C ILE A 1108 -51.93 15.47 -14.00
N PHE A 1109 -51.55 14.80 -12.91
CA PHE A 1109 -51.44 13.33 -12.83
C PHE A 1109 -52.39 12.67 -11.80
N ASN A 1110 -53.42 13.39 -11.37
CA ASN A 1110 -54.33 13.01 -10.29
C ASN A 1110 -54.91 11.59 -10.43
N ASP A 1111 -55.42 11.22 -11.60
CA ASP A 1111 -56.12 9.95 -11.85
C ASP A 1111 -55.19 8.75 -11.67
N ILE A 1112 -53.97 8.84 -12.21
CA ILE A 1112 -52.99 7.74 -12.14
C ILE A 1112 -52.44 7.60 -10.72
N ILE A 1113 -52.16 8.72 -10.05
CA ILE A 1113 -51.65 8.71 -8.68
C ILE A 1113 -52.68 8.08 -7.75
N LYS A 1114 -53.97 8.48 -7.82
CA LYS A 1114 -55.04 7.90 -7.00
C LYS A 1114 -55.17 6.39 -7.20
N ASN A 1115 -55.10 5.90 -8.44
CA ASN A 1115 -55.25 4.47 -8.75
C ASN A 1115 -54.11 3.60 -8.21
N ASN A 1116 -52.89 4.14 -8.10
CA ASN A 1116 -51.70 3.36 -7.69
C ASN A 1116 -51.26 3.59 -6.23
N MET A 1117 -52.07 4.28 -5.40
CA MET A 1117 -51.72 4.59 -4.01
C MET A 1117 -51.43 3.34 -3.15
N GLN A 1118 -52.15 2.24 -3.38
CA GLN A 1118 -51.89 0.96 -2.70
C GLN A 1118 -50.48 0.44 -2.98
N GLN A 1119 -50.03 0.54 -4.24
CA GLN A 1119 -48.69 0.08 -4.63
C GLN A 1119 -47.60 0.94 -4.00
N LEU A 1120 -47.81 2.27 -3.95
CA LEU A 1120 -46.91 3.20 -3.26
C LEU A 1120 -46.78 2.86 -1.77
N PHE A 1121 -47.88 2.49 -1.10
CA PHE A 1121 -47.85 2.05 0.30
C PHE A 1121 -47.05 0.75 0.47
N ASN A 1122 -47.21 -0.22 -0.45
CA ASN A 1122 -46.43 -1.46 -0.43
C ASN A 1122 -44.92 -1.19 -0.59
N ILE A 1123 -44.55 -0.25 -1.47
CA ILE A 1123 -43.17 0.20 -1.64
C ILE A 1123 -42.63 0.86 -0.37
N TYR A 1124 -43.41 1.74 0.25
CA TYR A 1124 -43.03 2.38 1.51
C TYR A 1124 -42.79 1.34 2.62
N HIS A 1125 -43.68 0.37 2.75
CA HIS A 1125 -43.55 -0.74 3.71
C HIS A 1125 -42.27 -1.55 3.48
N TYR A 1126 -41.98 -1.89 2.22
CA TYR A 1126 -40.75 -2.58 1.84
C TYR A 1126 -39.49 -1.78 2.21
N CYS A 1127 -39.45 -0.49 1.89
CA CYS A 1127 -38.30 0.37 2.19
C CYS A 1127 -38.09 0.52 3.70
N LEU A 1128 -39.17 0.67 4.48
CA LEU A 1128 -39.10 0.80 5.94
C LEU A 1128 -38.59 -0.49 6.62
N SER A 1129 -38.96 -1.65 6.07
CA SER A 1129 -38.57 -2.96 6.64
C SER A 1129 -37.12 -3.34 6.33
N ASN A 1130 -36.50 -2.75 5.31
CA ASN A 1130 -35.15 -3.11 4.86
C ASN A 1130 -34.06 -2.31 5.61
N LYS A 1131 -33.09 -3.02 6.22
CA LYS A 1131 -31.97 -2.43 6.98
C LYS A 1131 -31.13 -1.43 6.20
N LYS A 1132 -31.13 -1.44 4.86
CA LYS A 1132 -30.40 -0.46 4.04
C LYS A 1132 -31.24 0.74 3.59
N LEU A 1133 -32.57 0.57 3.43
CA LEU A 1133 -33.46 1.55 2.80
C LEU A 1133 -34.36 2.30 3.79
N TYR A 1134 -34.35 1.93 5.08
CA TYR A 1134 -35.25 2.52 6.08
C TYR A 1134 -35.06 4.03 6.24
N THR A 1135 -33.90 4.59 5.86
CA THR A 1135 -33.69 6.04 5.88
C THR A 1135 -34.42 6.77 4.76
N ASP A 1136 -34.62 6.10 3.63
CA ASP A 1136 -35.16 6.64 2.39
C ASP A 1136 -36.68 6.52 2.35
N SER A 1137 -37.26 5.55 3.07
CA SER A 1137 -38.72 5.43 3.28
C SER A 1137 -39.31 6.72 3.89
N PHE A 1138 -38.56 7.40 4.77
CA PHE A 1138 -38.97 8.68 5.34
C PHE A 1138 -39.05 9.80 4.29
N GLN A 1139 -38.28 9.74 3.20
CA GLN A 1139 -38.41 10.73 2.11
C GLN A 1139 -39.67 10.48 1.27
N ILE A 1140 -40.08 9.21 1.12
CA ILE A 1140 -41.32 8.85 0.44
C ILE A 1140 -42.52 9.42 1.20
N ILE A 1141 -42.62 9.13 2.50
CA ILE A 1141 -43.76 9.59 3.32
C ILE A 1141 -43.78 11.12 3.45
N LEU A 1142 -42.61 11.76 3.54
CA LEU A 1142 -42.51 13.22 3.53
C LEU A 1142 -43.01 13.81 2.21
N SER A 1143 -42.70 13.17 1.08
CA SER A 1143 -43.15 13.62 -0.24
C SER A 1143 -44.66 13.46 -0.41
N ILE A 1144 -45.25 12.37 0.10
CA ILE A 1144 -46.71 12.15 0.13
C ILE A 1144 -47.37 13.26 0.93
N PHE A 1145 -46.94 13.46 2.19
CA PHE A 1145 -47.53 14.48 3.05
C PHE A 1145 -47.32 15.88 2.50
N THR A 1146 -46.16 16.22 1.92
CA THR A 1146 -45.92 17.56 1.40
C THR A 1146 -46.80 17.88 0.19
N TYR A 1147 -46.90 16.98 -0.79
CA TYR A 1147 -47.46 17.34 -2.11
C TYR A 1147 -48.87 16.80 -2.38
N LEU A 1148 -49.25 15.62 -1.88
CA LEU A 1148 -50.54 14.99 -2.21
C LEU A 1148 -51.70 15.48 -1.31
N PRO A 1149 -52.92 15.69 -1.84
CA PRO A 1149 -54.08 16.08 -1.03
C PRO A 1149 -54.55 14.93 -0.12
N LEU A 1150 -55.17 15.26 1.03
CA LEU A 1150 -55.60 14.27 2.03
C LEU A 1150 -56.52 13.20 1.43
N ASP A 1151 -57.47 13.60 0.59
CA ASP A 1151 -58.44 12.71 -0.09
C ASP A 1151 -57.80 11.56 -0.86
N SER A 1152 -56.51 11.67 -1.23
CA SER A 1152 -55.82 10.62 -1.98
C SER A 1152 -55.29 9.48 -1.13
N TYR A 1153 -55.06 9.69 0.17
CA TYR A 1153 -54.47 8.67 1.05
C TYR A 1153 -55.19 8.48 2.40
N GLU A 1154 -56.35 9.11 2.59
CA GLU A 1154 -57.14 9.03 3.83
C GLU A 1154 -57.40 7.59 4.28
N SER A 1155 -57.75 6.69 3.34
CA SER A 1155 -57.99 5.27 3.62
C SER A 1155 -56.76 4.50 4.12
N PHE A 1156 -55.54 5.00 3.82
CA PHE A 1156 -54.26 4.38 4.20
C PHE A 1156 -53.62 5.00 5.44
N LEU A 1157 -54.22 6.06 5.98
CA LEU A 1157 -53.63 6.87 7.05
C LEU A 1157 -53.47 6.10 8.36
N LYS A 1158 -54.51 5.34 8.77
CA LYS A 1158 -54.43 4.46 9.95
C LYS A 1158 -53.33 3.40 9.81
N PRO A 1159 -53.26 2.59 8.73
CA PRO A 1159 -52.15 1.67 8.48
C PRO A 1159 -50.77 2.33 8.48
N LEU A 1160 -50.62 3.52 7.89
CA LEU A 1160 -49.36 4.27 7.85
C LEU A 1160 -48.83 4.59 9.25
N PHE A 1161 -49.70 5.09 10.14
CA PHE A 1161 -49.34 5.44 11.50
C PHE A 1161 -49.02 4.21 12.34
N VAL A 1162 -49.81 3.14 12.23
CA VAL A 1162 -49.50 1.86 12.89
C VAL A 1162 -48.11 1.38 12.51
N LEU A 1163 -47.78 1.39 11.22
CA LEU A 1163 -46.47 0.94 10.74
C LEU A 1163 -45.31 1.81 11.26
N LEU A 1164 -45.51 3.12 11.30
CA LEU A 1164 -44.49 4.07 11.73
C LEU A 1164 -44.23 3.98 13.23
N PHE A 1165 -45.28 3.74 14.04
CA PHE A 1165 -45.14 3.54 15.48
C PHE A 1165 -44.59 2.16 15.86
N THR A 1166 -44.99 1.08 15.18
CA THR A 1166 -44.38 -0.24 15.40
C THR A 1166 -42.89 -0.22 15.06
N PHE A 1167 -42.50 0.47 13.97
CA PHE A 1167 -41.09 0.66 13.63
C PHE A 1167 -40.32 1.43 14.71
N LEU A 1168 -40.90 2.49 15.26
CA LEU A 1168 -40.32 3.26 16.37
C LEU A 1168 -40.15 2.42 17.65
N GLN A 1169 -41.09 1.51 17.94
CA GLN A 1169 -41.00 0.61 19.09
C GLN A 1169 -39.81 -0.35 18.98
N HIS A 1170 -39.53 -0.85 17.77
CA HIS A 1170 -38.41 -1.77 17.53
C HIS A 1170 -37.04 -1.09 17.49
N TYR A 1171 -36.93 0.15 17.00
CA TYR A 1171 -35.64 0.84 16.81
C TYR A 1171 -35.50 2.10 17.69
N LYS A 1172 -34.62 2.04 18.71
CA LYS A 1172 -34.40 3.12 19.69
C LYS A 1172 -33.34 4.17 19.31
N ASN A 1173 -32.98 4.29 18.03
CA ASN A 1173 -31.99 5.28 17.56
C ASN A 1173 -32.58 6.71 17.55
N ASP A 1174 -31.84 7.69 18.08
CA ASP A 1174 -32.28 9.09 18.15
C ASP A 1174 -32.53 9.73 16.77
N ILE A 1175 -31.77 9.33 15.75
CA ILE A 1175 -31.97 9.81 14.36
C ILE A 1175 -33.36 9.41 13.83
N ILE A 1176 -33.82 8.20 14.16
CA ILE A 1176 -35.12 7.67 13.71
C ILE A 1176 -36.26 8.44 14.41
N LYS A 1177 -36.12 8.71 15.71
CA LYS A 1177 -37.09 9.53 16.47
C LYS A 1177 -37.24 10.91 15.82
N ILE A 1178 -36.13 11.57 15.47
CA ILE A 1178 -36.14 12.88 14.81
C ILE A 1178 -36.88 12.80 13.46
N LYS A 1179 -36.61 11.77 12.64
CA LYS A 1179 -37.27 11.60 11.33
C LYS A 1179 -38.78 11.35 11.44
N VAL A 1180 -39.20 10.55 12.42
CA VAL A 1180 -40.62 10.31 12.73
C VAL A 1180 -41.32 11.59 13.17
N VAL A 1181 -40.72 12.34 14.10
CA VAL A 1181 -41.27 13.62 14.55
C VAL A 1181 -41.37 14.60 13.39
N HIS A 1182 -40.36 14.67 12.53
CA HIS A 1182 -40.36 15.53 11.35
C HIS A 1182 -41.48 15.18 10.36
N SER A 1183 -41.68 13.89 10.03
CA SER A 1183 -42.74 13.49 9.08
C SER A 1183 -44.14 13.79 9.63
N LEU A 1184 -44.37 13.54 10.92
CA LEU A 1184 -45.64 13.87 11.59
C LEU A 1184 -45.87 15.38 11.68
N SER A 1185 -44.81 16.17 11.93
CA SER A 1185 -44.89 17.63 11.97
C SER A 1185 -45.35 18.19 10.63
N VAL A 1186 -44.78 17.69 9.52
CA VAL A 1186 -45.18 18.11 8.16
C VAL A 1186 -46.62 17.72 7.84
N PHE A 1187 -47.06 16.53 8.28
CA PHE A 1187 -48.46 16.12 8.15
C PHE A 1187 -49.40 17.09 8.87
N ILE A 1188 -49.13 17.39 10.15
CA ILE A 1188 -49.94 18.29 10.97
C ILE A 1188 -50.03 19.68 10.36
N LEU A 1189 -48.91 20.22 9.85
CA LEU A 1189 -48.86 21.53 9.21
C LEU A 1189 -49.74 21.62 7.96
N LYS A 1190 -49.96 20.50 7.24
CA LYS A 1190 -50.79 20.48 6.04
C LYS A 1190 -52.27 20.25 6.32
N THR A 1191 -52.62 19.38 7.27
CA THR A 1191 -53.99 18.86 7.41
C THR A 1191 -54.76 19.43 8.60
N ASN A 1192 -54.07 19.91 9.64
CA ASN A 1192 -54.57 20.34 10.96
C ASN A 1192 -54.49 19.25 12.07
N VAL A 1193 -54.31 19.71 13.32
CA VAL A 1193 -54.08 18.87 14.52
C VAL A 1193 -55.26 17.93 14.82
N ALA A 1194 -56.49 18.35 14.53
CA ALA A 1194 -57.69 17.56 14.80
C ALA A 1194 -57.67 16.21 14.08
N VAL A 1195 -57.29 16.19 12.79
CA VAL A 1195 -57.22 14.95 11.98
C VAL A 1195 -56.17 14.00 12.55
N PHE A 1196 -55.02 14.53 12.97
CA PHE A 1196 -53.97 13.75 13.62
C PHE A 1196 -54.45 13.09 14.93
N ILE A 1197 -55.13 13.85 15.79
CA ILE A 1197 -55.65 13.30 17.05
C ILE A 1197 -56.71 12.22 16.78
N THR A 1198 -57.69 12.51 15.89
CA THR A 1198 -58.74 11.53 15.57
C THR A 1198 -58.19 10.23 15.01
N THR A 1199 -57.11 10.30 14.24
CA THR A 1199 -56.49 9.11 13.64
C THR A 1199 -55.65 8.33 14.65
N LEU A 1200 -55.00 9.00 15.62
CA LEU A 1200 -54.35 8.35 16.76
C LEU A 1200 -55.36 7.62 17.64
N ASP A 1201 -56.48 8.27 17.98
CA ASP A 1201 -57.54 7.68 18.80
C ASP A 1201 -58.09 6.40 18.15
N THR A 1202 -58.20 6.37 16.81
CA THR A 1202 -58.63 5.16 16.09
C THR A 1202 -57.65 3.98 16.15
N ILE A 1203 -56.38 4.21 16.50
CA ILE A 1203 -55.35 3.16 16.62
C ILE A 1203 -55.41 2.55 18.02
N GLN A 1204 -55.36 3.42 19.03
CA GLN A 1204 -55.50 3.03 20.42
C GLN A 1204 -55.87 4.27 21.23
N ASP A 1205 -57.07 4.27 21.82
CA ASP A 1205 -57.52 5.35 22.71
C ASP A 1205 -56.51 5.51 23.86
N GLY A 1206 -55.88 6.68 23.93
CA GLY A 1206 -55.04 7.04 25.06
C GLY A 1206 -55.92 7.06 26.32
N LYS A 1207 -55.60 6.22 27.31
CA LYS A 1207 -56.19 6.38 28.64
C LYS A 1207 -55.89 7.80 29.12
N LYS A 1208 -56.95 8.60 29.30
CA LYS A 1208 -56.89 9.93 29.90
C LYS A 1208 -56.15 9.91 31.24
#